data_AF-A0A9E0LQG8-F1
#
_entry.id   AF-A0A9E0LQG8-F1
#
_cell.length_a   1.000
_cell.length_b   1.000
_cell.length_c   1.000
_cell.angle_alpha   90.00
_cell.angle_beta   90.00
_cell.angle_gamma   90.00
#
_symmetry.space_group_name_H-M   'P 1'
#
loop_
_entity.id
_entity.type
_entity.pdbx_description
1 polymer ?
#
loop_
_entity_poly.entity_id
_entity_poly.type
_entity_poly.pdbx_seq_one_letter_code
_entity_poly.pdbx_strand_id
1 'polypeptide(L)'
;SELAASFALAREAVRRRAPFCIGLVSGSLLGAQRAAEAGMAVLVPGSVGEAVDHTCAAILAAESALVPVVVALDGPTLAGAVQEAALPEIALLGRLLGHPADNVHCDGAALRELFGEHRRRIPRGHDAGRSVRLGGEPGPQAASAAYAAERIFFTPDLARHVDTALSRVAESTGRPLPAVAGSKLGRVDLGIVACGAFAETASALAAAAGRPGPRLAVVALRRFAPLPEAELAELVGGCRKLAVLERLDGATGAGAGILTATLRRGLTSTGAGVGADIELATIGVAGESATLRAADLAAACRVLAERFRPLLLPGLRTAASDAYPKRRALQDRFRRDLPGWDELSAHGEGDLDLRPAGGVTLRFERRLGNGELARASARLLGTVLGGHLRSRLELAAPAAGLAEHDWLIWAPEPFADPGEPPAADLEFQFVRPPEGGARDLFLGALVALVARRTGRPLKERVLRAVAEQLHAECAADELEAHAADLLAGFAEPEVALRPFLATGPSKPRTATPPRASGRSRAAVDSAGGGTGAIGAIGDGARFWDQIGLPLGEGAGDELLPDPTLALAALPALSSPVGASDFPGQPTFLPEKCTGCAACWTLCPHSAIEVNAQPIAQLLEAGIAAVGRSGRSAEGLRRFTRKLAERIAFEAATRHGGTLGEWLVSAAGAVFAAAALAPERLAEARAALALVASEIGVLQVAATPELYFSSAGTALADGALLVLAVDPDRCTACGICVAECAPEALVRQAVSAAPADGAPARLAAERATIHALDLLPASDKAAVERVAAAPKLGPLAAALLAPEGVVPLAGFDRARPGSASRLAVRQAFGLLARALAPRRAAQRAELQKLGERLAEAVHSTLGRALPDRDLAALSRGLDSAGGGVVDLGELATRLAGVVTSERVDVSRLGHLVEAARAVADLGARLGAGDDALSPLFSVVVGPGEALSWARQFPDNPFGVPATVAVSAPIALARGLAIAETERAVAAARVLRRARLELERPQEARLAPELLARLAWGDLDAAERTFAVPIVVLIDESAGDDEAGAANALLAAALPVAVVTLDGGYGRGPRSAWWAIAVTAASAGEGIVAHAAIAGDAAGGAGGSGMAPLAEAWTAFATGERSALVRVLAPSWVSRAAPGGAVEPFEDYVLDRARRAVEAREFPLGCRTAAAPSTPTALRVDPFSAREARTVVHDAELAALEVRHRAELAGLETELRHRLAERARTRLLELAAHRSAEISDGAKSTDRAESPRAS
;
A
#
# COMPACT_ATOMS: atom_id res chain seq x y z
N SER A 1 -3.22 -15.21 5.86
CA SER A 1 -2.79 -14.58 7.13
C SER A 1 -3.94 -14.47 8.14
N GLU A 2 -5.11 -13.95 7.77
CA GLU A 2 -6.26 -13.74 8.69
C GLU A 2 -6.73 -15.01 9.43
N LEU A 3 -6.86 -16.14 8.72
CA LEU A 3 -7.22 -17.41 9.35
C LEU A 3 -6.18 -17.88 10.36
N ALA A 4 -4.89 -17.58 10.11
CA ALA A 4 -3.81 -17.90 11.04
C ALA A 4 -3.88 -17.03 12.31
N ALA A 5 -4.23 -15.74 12.17
CA ALA A 5 -4.49 -14.86 13.30
C ALA A 5 -5.74 -15.31 14.10
N SER A 6 -6.74 -15.89 13.42
CA SER A 6 -8.00 -16.35 14.00
C SER A 6 -7.99 -17.83 14.44
N PHE A 7 -6.82 -18.42 14.67
CA PHE A 7 -6.68 -19.87 14.96
C PHE A 7 -7.50 -20.34 16.17
N ALA A 8 -7.66 -19.51 17.20
CA ALA A 8 -8.47 -19.83 18.37
C ALA A 8 -9.96 -20.00 18.01
N LEU A 9 -10.50 -19.11 17.16
CA LEU A 9 -11.88 -19.20 16.65
C LEU A 9 -12.06 -20.42 15.74
N ALA A 10 -11.06 -20.72 14.91
CA ALA A 10 -11.06 -21.91 14.08
C ALA A 10 -11.19 -23.20 14.92
N ARG A 11 -10.41 -23.31 16.00
CA ARG A 11 -10.52 -24.44 16.94
C ARG A 11 -11.88 -24.50 17.62
N GLU A 12 -12.42 -23.35 18.03
CA GLU A 12 -13.73 -23.30 18.67
C GLU A 12 -14.86 -23.73 17.72
N ALA A 13 -14.79 -23.35 16.44
CA ALA A 13 -15.75 -23.78 15.43
C ALA A 13 -15.75 -25.32 15.24
N VAL A 14 -14.56 -25.94 15.22
CA VAL A 14 -14.40 -27.41 15.16
C VAL A 14 -14.98 -28.06 16.42
N ARG A 15 -14.66 -27.55 17.61
CA ARG A 15 -15.20 -28.08 18.89
C ARG A 15 -16.73 -27.97 18.96
N ARG A 16 -17.29 -26.88 18.44
CA ARG A 16 -18.75 -26.63 18.39
C ARG A 16 -19.47 -27.39 17.28
N ARG A 17 -18.74 -28.14 16.45
CA ARG A 17 -19.29 -28.91 15.34
C ARG A 17 -20.06 -28.04 14.34
N ALA A 18 -19.50 -26.88 14.00
CA ALA A 18 -20.14 -25.91 13.09
C ALA A 18 -19.90 -26.30 11.61
N PRO A 19 -20.95 -26.62 10.82
CA PRO A 19 -20.79 -27.02 9.43
C PRO A 19 -20.81 -25.80 8.49
N PHE A 20 -19.65 -25.31 8.08
CA PHE A 20 -19.55 -24.26 7.05
C PHE A 20 -18.29 -24.41 6.19
N CYS A 21 -18.31 -23.78 5.01
CA CYS A 21 -17.20 -23.75 4.07
C CYS A 21 -16.44 -22.42 4.18
N ILE A 22 -15.11 -22.46 4.12
CA ILE A 22 -14.24 -21.28 4.07
C ILE A 22 -13.53 -21.25 2.72
N GLY A 23 -13.79 -20.23 1.90
CA GLY A 23 -12.96 -19.92 0.74
C GLY A 23 -11.72 -19.16 1.20
N LEU A 24 -10.54 -19.78 1.11
CA LEU A 24 -9.28 -19.20 1.52
C LEU A 24 -8.48 -18.82 0.27
N VAL A 25 -8.43 -17.52 -0.05
CA VAL A 25 -7.49 -16.99 -1.05
C VAL A 25 -6.19 -16.67 -0.35
N SER A 26 -5.09 -17.29 -0.77
CA SER A 26 -3.79 -17.13 -0.10
C SER A 26 -2.66 -17.24 -1.10
N GLY A 27 -1.63 -16.42 -0.94
CA GLY A 27 -0.34 -16.60 -1.62
C GLY A 27 0.54 -17.64 -0.91
N SER A 28 -0.03 -18.58 -0.15
CA SER A 28 0.71 -19.59 0.61
C SER A 28 -0.17 -20.64 1.28
N LEU A 29 0.46 -21.70 1.81
CA LEU A 29 -0.21 -22.75 2.58
C LEU A 29 -0.29 -22.49 4.10
N LEU A 30 0.11 -21.32 4.60
CA LEU A 30 0.09 -21.05 6.05
C LEU A 30 -1.33 -21.11 6.63
N GLY A 31 -2.31 -20.50 5.95
CA GLY A 31 -3.72 -20.58 6.36
C GLY A 31 -4.26 -22.01 6.31
N ALA A 32 -3.89 -22.77 5.27
CA ALA A 32 -4.25 -24.18 5.12
C ALA A 32 -3.66 -25.05 6.25
N GLN A 33 -2.40 -24.84 6.62
CA GLN A 33 -1.77 -25.51 7.75
C GLN A 33 -2.50 -25.22 9.06
N ARG A 34 -2.83 -23.94 9.33
CA ARG A 34 -3.56 -23.57 10.55
C ARG A 34 -4.97 -24.14 10.59
N ALA A 35 -5.66 -24.22 9.46
CA ALA A 35 -6.94 -24.91 9.37
C ALA A 35 -6.80 -26.40 9.70
N ALA A 36 -5.81 -27.07 9.12
CA ALA A 36 -5.52 -28.48 9.39
C ALA A 36 -5.18 -28.72 10.88
N GLU A 37 -4.33 -27.88 11.47
CA GLU A 37 -3.98 -27.93 12.90
C GLU A 37 -5.19 -27.68 13.83
N ALA A 38 -6.20 -26.93 13.36
CA ALA A 38 -7.44 -26.73 14.09
C ALA A 38 -8.39 -27.93 14.02
N GLY A 39 -8.14 -28.87 13.10
CA GLY A 39 -8.97 -30.06 12.87
C GLY A 39 -9.95 -29.95 11.69
N MET A 40 -9.76 -28.97 10.80
CA MET A 40 -10.57 -28.81 9.59
C MET A 40 -10.03 -29.65 8.43
N ALA A 41 -10.90 -30.01 7.49
CA ALA A 41 -10.45 -30.52 6.19
C ALA A 41 -10.05 -29.36 5.27
N VAL A 42 -9.08 -29.60 4.38
CA VAL A 42 -8.54 -28.60 3.46
C VAL A 42 -8.39 -29.20 2.07
N LEU A 43 -9.09 -28.63 1.10
CA LEU A 43 -9.02 -28.93 -0.33
C LEU A 43 -8.23 -27.85 -1.07
N VAL A 44 -7.42 -28.25 -2.05
CA VAL A 44 -6.53 -27.39 -2.85
C VAL A 44 -6.77 -27.67 -4.35
N PRO A 45 -7.79 -27.04 -4.98
CA PRO A 45 -8.09 -27.22 -6.40
C PRO A 45 -6.94 -26.76 -7.30
N GLY A 46 -6.81 -27.39 -8.47
CA GLY A 46 -5.83 -27.02 -9.50
C GLY A 46 -6.34 -26.09 -10.60
N SER A 47 -7.66 -26.00 -10.80
CA SER A 47 -8.29 -25.18 -11.84
C SER A 47 -9.56 -24.50 -11.33
N VAL A 48 -10.06 -23.51 -12.09
CA VAL A 48 -11.27 -22.77 -11.70
C VAL A 48 -12.48 -23.71 -11.66
N GLY A 49 -12.57 -24.66 -12.60
CA GLY A 49 -13.61 -25.69 -12.61
C GLY A 49 -13.53 -26.60 -11.38
N GLU A 50 -12.33 -27.09 -11.04
CA GLU A 50 -12.14 -27.89 -9.82
C GLU A 50 -12.49 -27.11 -8.55
N ALA A 51 -12.23 -25.80 -8.50
CA ALA A 51 -12.56 -24.97 -7.34
C ALA A 51 -14.08 -24.90 -7.08
N VAL A 52 -14.88 -24.82 -8.14
CA VAL A 52 -16.35 -24.86 -8.04
C VAL A 52 -16.83 -26.20 -7.50
N ASP A 53 -16.29 -27.30 -8.03
CA ASP A 53 -16.67 -28.65 -7.62
C ASP A 53 -16.21 -28.97 -6.19
N HIS A 54 -14.98 -28.60 -5.82
CA HIS A 54 -14.47 -28.71 -4.45
C HIS A 54 -15.26 -27.84 -3.47
N THR A 55 -15.79 -26.70 -3.89
CA THR A 55 -16.68 -25.90 -3.03
C THR A 55 -17.98 -26.65 -2.73
N CYS A 56 -18.58 -27.29 -3.74
CA CYS A 56 -19.76 -28.14 -3.54
C CYS A 56 -19.44 -29.31 -2.61
N ALA A 57 -18.30 -29.98 -2.82
CA ALA A 57 -17.87 -31.10 -1.99
C ALA A 57 -17.56 -30.64 -0.55
N ALA A 58 -16.95 -29.48 -0.37
CA ALA A 58 -16.65 -28.90 0.94
C ALA A 58 -17.91 -28.62 1.74
N ILE A 59 -18.98 -28.10 1.12
CA ILE A 59 -20.28 -27.91 1.78
C ILE A 59 -20.85 -29.24 2.25
N LEU A 60 -20.90 -30.25 1.36
CA LEU A 60 -21.41 -31.59 1.70
C LEU A 60 -20.58 -32.29 2.79
N ALA A 61 -19.26 -32.16 2.73
CA ALA A 61 -18.35 -32.70 3.73
C ALA A 61 -18.52 -31.98 5.07
N ALA A 62 -18.66 -30.65 5.06
CA ALA A 62 -18.90 -29.87 6.27
C ALA A 62 -20.22 -30.25 6.94
N GLU A 63 -21.29 -30.39 6.16
CA GLU A 63 -22.60 -30.82 6.64
C GLU A 63 -22.57 -32.23 7.21
N SER A 64 -21.91 -33.19 6.55
CA SER A 64 -21.88 -34.60 6.98
C SER A 64 -21.00 -34.81 8.22
N ALA A 65 -19.78 -34.26 8.21
CA ALA A 65 -18.82 -34.38 9.30
C ALA A 65 -19.14 -33.45 10.50
N LEU A 66 -19.95 -32.41 10.30
CA LEU A 66 -20.16 -31.32 11.23
C LEU A 66 -18.84 -30.66 11.66
N VAL A 67 -18.00 -30.33 10.68
CA VAL A 67 -16.72 -29.64 10.88
C VAL A 67 -16.53 -28.64 9.75
N PRO A 68 -15.92 -27.46 9.97
CA PRO A 68 -15.63 -26.56 8.88
C PRO A 68 -14.67 -27.19 7.86
N VAL A 69 -14.87 -26.89 6.58
CA VAL A 69 -14.00 -27.34 5.48
C VAL A 69 -13.48 -26.13 4.72
N VAL A 70 -12.20 -26.13 4.40
CA VAL A 70 -11.51 -25.03 3.71
C VAL A 70 -11.26 -25.42 2.26
N VAL A 71 -11.57 -24.51 1.33
CA VAL A 71 -11.11 -24.57 -0.06
C VAL A 71 -10.04 -23.50 -0.24
N ALA A 72 -8.78 -23.92 -0.35
CA ALA A 72 -7.62 -23.05 -0.43
C ALA A 72 -7.22 -22.80 -1.89
N LEU A 73 -7.36 -21.56 -2.35
CA LEU A 73 -7.06 -21.09 -3.70
C LEU A 73 -5.73 -20.33 -3.71
N ASP A 74 -4.84 -20.66 -4.65
CA ASP A 74 -3.64 -19.86 -4.90
C ASP A 74 -4.04 -18.49 -5.48
N GLY A 75 -3.69 -17.41 -4.78
CA GLY A 75 -4.13 -16.06 -5.12
C GLY A 75 -3.77 -15.64 -6.56
N PRO A 76 -2.47 -15.53 -6.90
CA PRO A 76 -2.04 -14.99 -8.19
C PRO A 76 -2.41 -15.84 -9.40
N THR A 77 -2.42 -17.17 -9.25
CA THR A 77 -2.54 -18.09 -10.39
C THR A 77 -3.92 -18.68 -10.54
N LEU A 78 -4.75 -18.70 -9.49
CA LEU A 78 -6.06 -19.35 -9.54
C LEU A 78 -7.20 -18.41 -9.15
N ALA A 79 -7.10 -17.68 -8.03
CA ALA A 79 -8.21 -16.84 -7.56
C ALA A 79 -8.49 -15.65 -8.51
N GLY A 80 -7.45 -15.08 -9.13
CA GLY A 80 -7.60 -14.01 -10.14
C GLY A 80 -7.86 -14.50 -11.56
N ALA A 81 -7.64 -15.78 -11.83
CA ALA A 81 -7.62 -16.33 -13.18
C ALA A 81 -9.01 -16.39 -13.82
N VAL A 82 -9.07 -16.04 -15.09
CA VAL A 82 -10.16 -16.39 -16.01
C VAL A 82 -9.75 -17.66 -16.76
N GLN A 83 -10.62 -18.67 -16.72
CA GLN A 83 -10.46 -19.95 -17.39
C GLN A 83 -11.83 -20.42 -17.89
N GLU A 84 -11.83 -21.34 -18.85
CA GLU A 84 -13.03 -22.10 -19.17
C GLU A 84 -13.45 -22.97 -17.98
N ALA A 85 -14.72 -22.87 -17.57
CA ALA A 85 -15.26 -23.66 -16.47
C ALA A 85 -16.71 -24.07 -16.77
N ALA A 86 -16.98 -25.38 -16.65
CA ALA A 86 -18.33 -25.92 -16.76
C ALA A 86 -19.07 -25.79 -15.41
N LEU A 87 -19.78 -24.68 -15.24
CA LEU A 87 -20.55 -24.41 -14.02
C LEU A 87 -21.73 -25.39 -13.89
N PRO A 88 -21.97 -25.96 -12.69
CA PRO A 88 -23.17 -26.75 -12.42
C PRO A 88 -24.43 -25.89 -12.61
N GLU A 89 -25.49 -26.45 -13.20
CA GLU A 89 -26.79 -25.78 -13.27
C GLU A 89 -27.35 -25.53 -11.86
N ILE A 90 -28.07 -24.42 -11.67
CA ILE A 90 -28.72 -24.08 -10.39
C ILE A 90 -29.63 -25.23 -9.91
N ALA A 91 -30.33 -25.90 -10.83
CA ALA A 91 -31.18 -27.04 -10.51
C ALA A 91 -30.37 -28.25 -10.01
N LEU A 92 -29.16 -28.47 -10.55
CA LEU A 92 -28.25 -29.51 -10.05
C LEU A 92 -27.73 -29.15 -8.65
N LEU A 93 -27.32 -27.90 -8.42
CA LEU A 93 -26.89 -27.42 -7.11
C LEU A 93 -28.01 -27.59 -6.06
N GLY A 94 -29.25 -27.23 -6.40
CA GLY A 94 -30.41 -27.42 -5.53
C GLY A 94 -30.65 -28.89 -5.16
N ARG A 95 -30.48 -29.83 -6.09
CA ARG A 95 -30.59 -31.27 -5.81
C ARG A 95 -29.42 -31.81 -5.00
N LEU A 96 -28.20 -31.35 -5.28
CA LEU A 96 -26.96 -31.82 -4.69
C LEU A 96 -26.82 -31.35 -3.24
N LEU A 97 -26.95 -30.04 -3.01
CA LEU A 97 -26.77 -29.41 -1.70
C LEU A 97 -28.04 -29.49 -0.84
N GLY A 98 -29.23 -29.46 -1.45
CA GLY A 98 -30.50 -29.51 -0.73
C GLY A 98 -30.77 -28.25 0.11
N HIS A 99 -31.81 -28.30 0.94
CA HIS A 99 -32.19 -27.21 1.83
C HIS A 99 -31.62 -27.46 3.25
N PRO A 100 -31.12 -26.44 3.98
CA PRO A 100 -30.50 -26.63 5.30
C PRO A 100 -31.36 -27.33 6.36
N ALA A 101 -32.68 -27.24 6.22
CA ALA A 101 -33.65 -27.89 7.11
C ALA A 101 -33.99 -29.33 6.71
N ASP A 102 -33.46 -29.84 5.59
CA ASP A 102 -33.72 -31.20 5.12
C ASP A 102 -33.28 -32.22 6.16
N ASN A 103 -34.06 -33.28 6.28
CA ASN A 103 -33.78 -34.38 7.20
C ASN A 103 -32.82 -35.37 6.53
N VAL A 104 -31.66 -35.58 7.15
CA VAL A 104 -30.60 -36.50 6.70
C VAL A 104 -30.33 -37.55 7.77
N HIS A 105 -29.84 -38.71 7.35
CA HIS A 105 -29.43 -39.75 8.28
C HIS A 105 -28.16 -39.33 9.03
N CYS A 106 -28.08 -39.69 10.31
CA CYS A 106 -26.88 -39.48 11.11
C CYS A 106 -25.83 -40.55 10.76
N ASP A 107 -24.74 -40.12 10.13
CA ASP A 107 -23.63 -41.01 9.78
C ASP A 107 -22.64 -41.15 10.94
N GLY A 108 -22.59 -42.32 11.57
CA GLY A 108 -21.71 -42.64 12.69
C GLY A 108 -22.41 -42.74 14.06
N ALA A 109 -21.77 -43.44 15.00
CA ALA A 109 -22.35 -43.72 16.32
C ALA A 109 -22.54 -42.44 17.16
N ALA A 110 -21.57 -41.51 17.12
CA ALA A 110 -21.63 -40.28 17.90
C ALA A 110 -22.77 -39.35 17.47
N LEU A 111 -23.00 -39.22 16.16
CA LEU A 111 -24.10 -38.39 15.65
C LEU A 111 -25.46 -39.00 15.98
N ARG A 112 -25.59 -40.33 15.93
CA ARG A 112 -26.82 -41.02 16.33
C ARG A 112 -27.11 -40.87 17.82
N GLU A 113 -26.08 -40.90 18.66
CA GLU A 113 -26.24 -40.64 20.10
C GLU A 113 -26.70 -39.20 20.38
N LEU A 114 -26.14 -38.21 19.66
CA LEU A 114 -26.46 -36.80 19.88
C LEU A 114 -27.82 -36.36 19.28
N PHE A 115 -28.18 -36.87 18.10
CA PHE A 115 -29.30 -36.37 17.31
C PHE A 115 -30.38 -37.43 16.99
N GLY A 116 -30.15 -38.71 17.29
CA GLY A 116 -30.99 -39.83 16.86
C GLY A 116 -30.66 -40.31 15.44
N GLU A 117 -31.50 -41.17 14.87
CA GLU A 117 -31.28 -41.75 13.53
C GLU A 117 -31.31 -40.71 12.39
N HIS A 118 -31.98 -39.57 12.60
CA HIS A 118 -32.06 -38.50 11.62
C HIS A 118 -31.86 -37.13 12.26
N ARG A 119 -31.27 -36.22 11.50
CA ARG A 119 -31.04 -34.83 11.88
C ARG A 119 -31.25 -33.90 10.71
N ARG A 120 -31.38 -32.60 10.99
CA ARG A 120 -31.23 -31.57 9.94
C ARG A 120 -29.81 -31.59 9.36
N ARG A 121 -29.68 -31.25 8.07
CA ARG A 121 -28.37 -30.99 7.43
C ARG A 121 -27.52 -30.04 8.25
N ILE A 122 -28.11 -28.90 8.63
CA ILE A 122 -27.53 -27.95 9.58
C ILE A 122 -28.25 -28.08 10.92
N PRO A 123 -27.61 -28.64 11.96
CA PRO A 123 -28.21 -28.76 13.28
C PRO A 123 -28.53 -27.41 13.91
N ARG A 124 -29.63 -27.34 14.67
CA ARG A 124 -29.95 -26.19 15.51
C ARG A 124 -29.15 -26.27 16.81
N GLY A 125 -27.96 -25.68 16.84
CA GLY A 125 -27.14 -25.63 18.06
C GLY A 125 -27.76 -24.76 19.17
N HIS A 126 -28.58 -23.78 18.80
CA HIS A 126 -29.33 -22.95 19.74
C HIS A 126 -30.81 -22.94 19.34
N ASP A 127 -31.67 -23.52 20.17
CA ASP A 127 -33.11 -23.59 19.94
C ASP A 127 -33.84 -23.16 21.22
N ALA A 128 -34.64 -22.09 21.15
CA ALA A 128 -35.43 -21.61 22.28
C ALA A 128 -36.45 -22.65 22.77
N GLY A 129 -36.88 -23.57 21.90
CA GLY A 129 -37.74 -24.70 22.26
C GLY A 129 -36.98 -25.85 22.95
N ARG A 130 -35.64 -25.85 22.94
CA ARG A 130 -34.80 -26.86 23.59
C ARG A 130 -33.56 -26.23 24.21
N SER A 131 -33.71 -25.75 25.44
CA SER A 131 -32.65 -25.04 26.17
C SER A 131 -31.45 -25.94 26.46
N VAL A 132 -30.30 -25.62 25.87
CA VAL A 132 -29.01 -26.29 26.09
C VAL A 132 -27.92 -25.23 26.27
N ARG A 133 -26.99 -25.45 27.22
CA ARG A 133 -25.74 -24.67 27.33
C ARG A 133 -24.64 -25.38 26.55
N LEU A 134 -24.14 -24.74 25.49
CA LEU A 134 -22.99 -25.20 24.72
C LEU A 134 -21.71 -24.46 25.16
N GLY A 135 -20.55 -25.10 25.01
CA GLY A 135 -19.24 -24.50 25.33
C GLY A 135 -18.86 -24.53 26.82
N GLY A 136 -19.29 -25.55 27.57
CA GLY A 136 -18.81 -25.75 28.93
C GLY A 136 -17.36 -26.23 28.96
N GLU A 137 -16.52 -25.61 29.79
CA GLU A 137 -15.14 -26.06 29.98
C GLU A 137 -15.10 -27.21 30.99
N PRO A 138 -14.55 -28.38 30.62
CA PRO A 138 -14.39 -29.49 31.55
C PRO A 138 -13.38 -29.11 32.63
N GLY A 139 -13.74 -29.32 33.90
CA GLY A 139 -12.79 -29.21 35.00
C GLY A 139 -11.66 -30.25 34.87
N PRO A 140 -10.57 -30.12 35.68
CA PRO A 140 -9.38 -30.97 35.55
C PRO A 140 -9.67 -32.48 35.59
N GLN A 141 -10.70 -32.90 36.34
CA GLN A 141 -11.10 -34.31 36.47
C GLN A 141 -11.71 -34.90 35.18
N ALA A 142 -12.36 -34.07 34.36
CA ALA A 142 -13.04 -34.49 33.13
C ALA A 142 -12.26 -34.14 31.86
N ALA A 143 -11.21 -33.31 31.95
CA ALA A 143 -10.45 -32.82 30.80
C ALA A 143 -9.86 -33.96 29.94
N SER A 144 -9.28 -35.00 30.58
CA SER A 144 -8.75 -36.16 29.87
C SER A 144 -9.84 -36.96 29.14
N ALA A 145 -11.01 -37.13 29.77
CA ALA A 145 -12.14 -37.83 29.17
C ALA A 145 -12.74 -37.03 28.00
N ALA A 146 -12.87 -35.70 28.13
CA ALA A 146 -13.33 -34.84 27.06
C ALA A 146 -12.37 -34.85 25.85
N TYR A 147 -11.05 -34.76 26.11
CA TYR A 147 -10.04 -34.88 25.06
C TYR A 147 -10.08 -36.25 24.37
N ALA A 148 -10.22 -37.33 25.12
CA ALA A 148 -10.36 -38.68 24.57
C ALA A 148 -11.66 -38.82 23.74
N ALA A 149 -12.78 -38.30 24.23
CA ALA A 149 -14.06 -38.31 23.52
C ALA A 149 -13.98 -37.58 22.18
N GLU A 150 -13.34 -36.41 22.14
CA GLU A 150 -13.07 -35.69 20.89
C GLU A 150 -12.33 -36.56 19.87
N ARG A 151 -11.26 -37.23 20.31
CA ARG A 151 -10.43 -38.10 19.47
C ARG A 151 -11.12 -39.39 19.03
N ILE A 152 -11.93 -39.99 19.89
CA ILE A 152 -12.58 -41.29 19.63
C ILE A 152 -13.79 -41.09 18.72
N PHE A 153 -14.64 -40.09 19.02
CA PHE A 153 -15.94 -39.98 18.38
C PHE A 153 -15.97 -39.13 17.11
N PHE A 154 -15.02 -38.21 16.92
CA PHE A 154 -15.14 -37.22 15.86
C PHE A 154 -13.90 -37.03 14.97
N THR A 155 -12.74 -37.56 15.35
CA THR A 155 -11.52 -37.49 14.53
C THR A 155 -11.42 -38.57 13.43
N PRO A 156 -11.80 -39.84 13.63
CA PRO A 156 -11.46 -40.93 12.69
C PRO A 156 -12.10 -40.84 11.29
N ASP A 157 -13.27 -40.21 11.16
CA ASP A 157 -14.09 -40.30 9.95
C ASP A 157 -14.01 -39.09 9.00
N LEU A 158 -13.20 -38.06 9.32
CA LEU A 158 -13.19 -36.83 8.51
C LEU A 158 -12.78 -37.09 7.05
N ALA A 159 -11.76 -37.92 6.82
CA ALA A 159 -11.30 -38.29 5.48
C ALA A 159 -12.43 -38.96 4.67
N ARG A 160 -13.12 -39.93 5.28
CA ARG A 160 -14.23 -40.66 4.67
C ARG A 160 -15.39 -39.75 4.27
N HIS A 161 -15.75 -38.77 5.10
CA HIS A 161 -16.79 -37.79 4.78
C HIS A 161 -16.39 -36.93 3.57
N VAL A 162 -15.13 -36.48 3.52
CA VAL A 162 -14.59 -35.71 2.38
C VAL A 162 -14.61 -36.56 1.11
N ASP A 163 -14.13 -37.80 1.17
CA ASP A 163 -14.04 -38.68 -0.02
C ASP A 163 -15.43 -39.06 -0.55
N THR A 164 -16.40 -39.27 0.35
CA THR A 164 -17.81 -39.48 -0.01
C THR A 164 -18.39 -38.24 -0.67
N ALA A 165 -18.13 -37.04 -0.14
CA ALA A 165 -18.60 -35.80 -0.72
C ALA A 165 -18.00 -35.56 -2.12
N LEU A 166 -16.69 -35.75 -2.29
CA LEU A 166 -16.00 -35.65 -3.58
C LEU A 166 -16.60 -36.63 -4.60
N SER A 167 -16.83 -37.88 -4.20
CA SER A 167 -17.45 -38.90 -5.08
C SER A 167 -18.85 -38.50 -5.53
N ARG A 168 -19.69 -37.98 -4.62
CA ARG A 168 -21.06 -37.56 -4.96
C ARG A 168 -21.08 -36.38 -5.93
N VAL A 169 -20.18 -35.40 -5.74
CA VAL A 169 -20.05 -34.30 -6.70
C VAL A 169 -19.55 -34.84 -8.04
N ALA A 170 -18.55 -35.71 -8.04
CA ALA A 170 -17.99 -36.29 -9.26
C ALA A 170 -19.01 -37.09 -10.08
N GLU A 171 -19.86 -37.89 -9.42
CA GLU A 171 -20.97 -38.60 -10.06
C GLU A 171 -22.01 -37.64 -10.65
N SER A 172 -22.28 -36.53 -9.96
CA SER A 172 -23.28 -35.55 -10.37
C SER A 172 -22.82 -34.65 -11.51
N THR A 173 -21.53 -34.32 -11.57
CA THR A 173 -20.94 -33.44 -12.58
C THR A 173 -20.29 -34.21 -13.74
N GLY A 174 -20.04 -35.51 -13.55
CA GLY A 174 -19.28 -36.35 -14.48
C GLY A 174 -17.78 -36.09 -14.46
N ARG A 175 -17.26 -35.32 -13.49
CA ARG A 175 -15.85 -34.92 -13.41
C ARG A 175 -15.16 -35.58 -12.21
N PRO A 176 -14.06 -36.32 -12.39
CA PRO A 176 -13.38 -37.00 -11.29
C PRO A 176 -12.72 -35.98 -10.34
N LEU A 177 -12.85 -36.20 -9.03
CA LEU A 177 -12.28 -35.35 -7.97
C LEU A 177 -11.43 -36.18 -7.00
N PRO A 178 -10.27 -36.70 -7.46
CA PRO A 178 -9.42 -37.54 -6.61
C PRO A 178 -8.71 -36.71 -5.52
N ALA A 179 -8.40 -37.32 -4.38
CA ALA A 179 -7.59 -36.66 -3.33
C ALA A 179 -6.15 -36.37 -3.80
N VAL A 180 -5.63 -37.21 -4.72
CA VAL A 180 -4.36 -37.06 -5.40
C VAL A 180 -4.52 -37.41 -6.88
N ALA A 181 -4.00 -36.59 -7.79
CA ALA A 181 -3.97 -36.86 -9.22
C ALA A 181 -2.53 -37.05 -9.72
N GLY A 182 -2.33 -37.78 -10.82
CA GLY A 182 -1.01 -37.96 -11.45
C GLY A 182 -0.64 -39.42 -11.74
N SER A 183 0.63 -39.66 -12.04
CA SER A 183 1.17 -41.00 -12.41
C SER A 183 2.13 -41.55 -11.34
N LYS A 184 2.35 -42.87 -11.32
CA LYS A 184 3.37 -43.50 -10.45
C LYS A 184 4.78 -43.00 -10.79
N LEU A 185 5.56 -42.67 -9.76
CA LEU A 185 6.90 -42.06 -9.86
C LEU A 185 8.06 -43.07 -9.90
N GLY A 186 7.81 -44.39 -9.87
CA GLY A 186 8.86 -45.40 -9.71
C GLY A 186 9.87 -45.59 -10.85
N ARG A 187 9.75 -44.86 -11.98
CA ARG A 187 10.63 -45.00 -13.16
C ARG A 187 11.19 -43.68 -13.68
N VAL A 188 11.13 -42.61 -12.89
CA VAL A 188 11.60 -41.27 -13.27
C VAL A 188 12.92 -40.92 -12.61
N ASP A 189 13.63 -39.96 -13.20
CA ASP A 189 14.90 -39.46 -12.64
C ASP A 189 14.63 -38.45 -11.50
N LEU A 190 13.51 -37.74 -11.56
CA LEU A 190 13.00 -36.87 -10.50
C LEU A 190 11.46 -36.88 -10.49
N GLY A 191 10.87 -37.15 -9.33
CA GLY A 191 9.44 -36.99 -9.09
C GLY A 191 9.11 -35.60 -8.54
N ILE A 192 7.94 -35.05 -8.89
CA ILE A 192 7.48 -33.74 -8.39
C ILE A 192 6.12 -33.90 -7.70
N VAL A 193 5.98 -33.34 -6.50
CA VAL A 193 4.69 -33.16 -5.82
C VAL A 193 4.36 -31.68 -5.76
N ALA A 194 3.16 -31.30 -6.20
CA ALA A 194 2.71 -29.91 -6.22
C ALA A 194 1.22 -29.81 -5.89
N CYS A 195 0.73 -28.61 -5.60
CA CYS A 195 -0.70 -28.32 -5.49
C CYS A 195 -1.05 -27.07 -6.32
N GLY A 196 -2.34 -26.82 -6.53
CA GLY A 196 -2.79 -25.63 -7.27
C GLY A 196 -2.31 -25.61 -8.73
N ALA A 197 -2.11 -24.41 -9.26
CA ALA A 197 -1.67 -24.18 -10.65
C ALA A 197 -0.23 -24.67 -10.91
N PHE A 198 0.63 -24.72 -9.88
CA PHE A 198 1.97 -25.27 -10.01
C PHE A 198 1.99 -26.73 -10.45
N ALA A 199 0.96 -27.50 -10.10
CA ALA A 199 0.81 -28.86 -10.59
C ALA A 199 0.55 -28.91 -12.10
N GLU A 200 -0.20 -27.95 -12.66
CA GLU A 200 -0.40 -27.84 -14.11
C GLU A 200 0.92 -27.49 -14.82
N THR A 201 1.67 -26.51 -14.32
CA THR A 201 2.98 -26.12 -14.89
C THR A 201 4.01 -27.24 -14.83
N ALA A 202 4.12 -27.94 -13.71
CA ALA A 202 5.00 -29.11 -13.61
C ALA A 202 4.56 -30.22 -14.58
N SER A 203 3.26 -30.42 -14.77
CA SER A 203 2.73 -31.44 -15.69
C SER A 203 3.00 -31.09 -17.15
N ALA A 204 2.85 -29.81 -17.52
CA ALA A 204 3.22 -29.31 -18.85
C ALA A 204 4.72 -29.53 -19.13
N LEU A 205 5.57 -29.23 -18.14
CA LEU A 205 7.02 -29.48 -18.26
C LEU A 205 7.33 -30.98 -18.39
N ALA A 206 6.71 -31.83 -17.58
CA ALA A 206 6.92 -33.28 -17.63
C ALA A 206 6.46 -33.88 -18.97
N ALA A 207 5.38 -33.36 -19.56
CA ALA A 207 4.92 -33.77 -20.89
C ALA A 207 5.87 -33.31 -22.01
N ALA A 208 6.51 -32.15 -21.85
CA ALA A 208 7.51 -31.63 -22.80
C ALA A 208 8.92 -32.22 -22.59
N ALA A 209 9.19 -32.89 -21.46
CA ALA A 209 10.49 -33.42 -21.12
C ALA A 209 10.91 -34.58 -22.07
N GLY A 210 11.75 -34.26 -23.05
CA GLY A 210 12.36 -35.21 -23.99
C GLY A 210 13.84 -35.51 -23.67
N ARG A 211 14.51 -36.21 -24.60
CA ARG A 211 15.99 -36.33 -24.58
C ARG A 211 16.60 -35.17 -25.40
N PRO A 212 17.57 -34.40 -24.86
CA PRO A 212 18.30 -34.59 -23.61
C PRO A 212 17.65 -33.86 -22.41
N GLY A 213 17.29 -34.59 -21.35
CA GLY A 213 16.69 -34.06 -20.12
C GLY A 213 16.33 -35.17 -19.13
N PRO A 214 16.11 -34.85 -17.82
CA PRO A 214 15.67 -35.83 -16.85
C PRO A 214 14.24 -36.27 -17.14
N ARG A 215 13.93 -37.55 -16.94
CA ARG A 215 12.55 -38.05 -16.94
C ARG A 215 11.85 -37.53 -15.70
N LEU A 216 10.71 -36.87 -15.90
CA LEU A 216 9.91 -36.26 -14.85
C LEU A 216 8.54 -36.93 -14.77
N ALA A 217 7.96 -36.98 -13.57
CA ALA A 217 6.54 -37.26 -13.39
C ALA A 217 6.01 -36.46 -12.20
N VAL A 218 4.71 -36.15 -12.25
CA VAL A 218 4.06 -35.21 -11.33
C VAL A 218 2.92 -35.89 -10.60
N VAL A 219 2.81 -35.57 -9.31
CA VAL A 219 1.71 -35.90 -8.42
C VAL A 219 1.11 -34.58 -7.92
N ALA A 220 -0.16 -34.34 -8.26
CA ALA A 220 -0.92 -33.18 -7.86
C ALA A 220 -1.74 -33.50 -6.60
N LEU A 221 -1.42 -32.85 -5.48
CA LEU A 221 -2.18 -32.97 -4.25
C LEU A 221 -3.46 -32.10 -4.34
N ARG A 222 -4.63 -32.71 -4.12
CA ARG A 222 -5.94 -32.02 -4.10
C ARG A 222 -6.56 -31.94 -2.71
N ARG A 223 -6.19 -32.85 -1.81
CA ARG A 223 -6.57 -32.81 -0.39
C ARG A 223 -5.33 -32.62 0.49
N PHE A 224 -5.19 -31.43 1.06
CA PHE A 224 -4.09 -31.10 1.98
C PHE A 224 -4.32 -31.68 3.38
N ALA A 225 -5.58 -31.68 3.85
CA ALA A 225 -5.95 -32.26 5.15
C ALA A 225 -7.36 -32.88 5.13
N PRO A 226 -7.59 -34.04 5.76
CA PRO A 226 -6.57 -35.02 6.16
C PRO A 226 -5.71 -35.46 4.96
N LEU A 227 -4.43 -35.72 5.17
CA LEU A 227 -3.51 -36.05 4.09
C LEU A 227 -3.79 -37.49 3.57
N PRO A 228 -3.90 -37.73 2.24
CA PRO A 228 -4.08 -39.07 1.66
C PRO A 228 -2.77 -39.87 1.66
N GLU A 229 -2.29 -40.26 2.84
CA GLU A 229 -0.94 -40.83 3.04
C GLU A 229 -0.70 -42.15 2.29
N ALA A 230 -1.68 -43.05 2.28
CA ALA A 230 -1.58 -44.34 1.61
C ALA A 230 -1.49 -44.20 0.08
N GLU A 231 -2.36 -43.38 -0.51
CA GLU A 231 -2.36 -43.08 -1.95
C GLU A 231 -1.06 -42.38 -2.37
N LEU A 232 -0.58 -41.42 -1.56
CA LEU A 232 0.70 -40.76 -1.79
C LEU A 232 1.86 -41.75 -1.74
N ALA A 233 1.93 -42.62 -0.73
CA ALA A 233 2.97 -43.63 -0.59
C ALA A 233 3.01 -44.60 -1.78
N GLU A 234 1.84 -44.99 -2.30
CA GLU A 234 1.77 -45.83 -3.50
C GLU A 234 2.28 -45.11 -4.75
N LEU A 235 1.90 -43.85 -4.95
CA LEU A 235 2.31 -43.06 -6.12
C LEU A 235 3.80 -42.72 -6.11
N VAL A 236 4.38 -42.42 -4.95
CA VAL A 236 5.82 -42.11 -4.82
C VAL A 236 6.71 -43.37 -4.74
N GLY A 237 6.12 -44.54 -4.55
CA GLY A 237 6.84 -45.81 -4.39
C GLY A 237 7.85 -46.07 -5.51
N GLY A 238 9.10 -46.36 -5.14
CA GLY A 238 10.21 -46.61 -6.06
C GLY A 238 10.93 -45.35 -6.59
N CYS A 239 10.46 -44.15 -6.24
CA CYS A 239 11.14 -42.90 -6.58
C CYS A 239 12.27 -42.60 -5.59
N ARG A 240 13.50 -42.40 -6.07
CA ARG A 240 14.66 -42.08 -5.20
C ARG A 240 14.80 -40.60 -4.88
N LYS A 241 14.41 -39.72 -5.80
CA LYS A 241 14.53 -38.27 -5.67
C LYS A 241 13.16 -37.62 -5.87
N LEU A 242 12.69 -36.92 -4.86
CA LEU A 242 11.39 -36.27 -4.84
C LEU A 242 11.55 -34.78 -4.57
N ALA A 243 10.99 -33.95 -5.44
CA ALA A 243 10.91 -32.51 -5.27
C ALA A 243 9.48 -32.11 -4.91
N VAL A 244 9.33 -31.15 -4.01
CA VAL A 244 8.04 -30.53 -3.67
C VAL A 244 8.05 -29.12 -4.22
N LEU A 245 7.17 -28.84 -5.17
CA LEU A 245 6.99 -27.52 -5.75
C LEU A 245 5.90 -26.77 -4.97
N GLU A 246 6.30 -25.73 -4.25
CA GLU A 246 5.39 -24.95 -3.41
C GLU A 246 5.83 -23.49 -3.31
N ARG A 247 4.90 -22.65 -2.84
CA ARG A 247 5.13 -21.23 -2.56
C ARG A 247 5.67 -21.06 -1.14
N LEU A 248 6.66 -20.19 -0.95
CA LEU A 248 7.33 -19.97 0.34
C LEU A 248 7.01 -18.60 0.96
N ASP A 249 6.71 -18.61 2.26
CA ASP A 249 6.41 -17.44 3.11
C ASP A 249 7.60 -16.91 3.93
N GLY A 250 8.82 -17.14 3.43
CA GLY A 250 10.06 -16.76 4.11
C GLY A 250 10.81 -17.95 4.75
N ALA A 251 11.91 -17.64 5.44
CA ALA A 251 12.81 -18.66 5.97
C ALA A 251 12.19 -19.38 7.19
N THR A 252 11.83 -20.66 7.03
CA THR A 252 11.48 -21.54 8.14
C THR A 252 12.73 -22.23 8.68
N GLY A 253 12.79 -22.49 10.00
CA GLY A 253 13.99 -23.03 10.67
C GLY A 253 14.46 -24.42 10.20
N ALA A 254 13.70 -25.12 9.35
CA ALA A 254 14.08 -26.40 8.77
C ALA A 254 14.49 -26.31 7.28
N GLY A 255 14.49 -25.12 6.68
CA GLY A 255 14.78 -24.90 5.26
C GLY A 255 13.78 -25.53 4.28
N ALA A 256 12.65 -26.05 4.78
CA ALA A 256 11.63 -26.75 4.00
C ALA A 256 10.30 -25.98 4.06
N GLY A 257 9.58 -25.93 2.94
CA GLY A 257 8.24 -25.35 2.90
C GLY A 257 7.19 -26.19 3.65
N ILE A 258 5.97 -25.65 3.74
CA ILE A 258 4.86 -26.23 4.51
C ILE A 258 4.41 -27.56 3.92
N LEU A 259 4.26 -27.64 2.60
CA LEU A 259 3.90 -28.87 1.90
C LEU A 259 5.02 -29.90 2.04
N THR A 260 6.28 -29.48 1.91
CA THR A 260 7.45 -30.36 2.07
C THR A 260 7.47 -30.99 3.47
N ALA A 261 7.28 -30.17 4.51
CA ALA A 261 7.24 -30.66 5.89
C ALA A 261 6.05 -31.61 6.14
N THR A 262 4.89 -31.30 5.56
CA THR A 262 3.67 -32.12 5.67
C THR A 262 3.85 -33.47 4.98
N LEU A 263 4.38 -33.49 3.75
CA LEU A 263 4.68 -34.70 3.00
C LEU A 263 5.75 -35.55 3.68
N ARG A 264 6.82 -34.94 4.21
CA ARG A 264 7.85 -35.66 4.98
C ARG A 264 7.23 -36.42 6.14
N ARG A 265 6.36 -35.77 6.92
CA ARG A 265 5.67 -36.40 8.06
C ARG A 265 4.76 -37.54 7.59
N GLY A 266 3.92 -37.30 6.58
CA GLY A 266 2.95 -38.28 6.08
C GLY A 266 3.59 -39.52 5.45
N LEU A 267 4.69 -39.36 4.70
CA LEU A 267 5.42 -40.48 4.11
C LEU A 267 6.19 -41.28 5.18
N THR A 268 6.73 -40.60 6.20
CA THR A 268 7.40 -41.31 7.30
C THR A 268 6.42 -42.18 8.08
N SER A 269 5.17 -41.73 8.28
CA SER A 269 4.15 -42.52 8.99
C SER A 269 3.69 -43.77 8.25
N THR A 270 3.85 -43.85 6.93
CA THR A 270 3.53 -45.06 6.15
C THR A 270 4.68 -46.07 6.07
N GLY A 271 5.82 -45.76 6.70
CA GLY A 271 7.03 -46.60 6.66
C GLY A 271 7.89 -46.38 5.40
N ALA A 272 7.58 -45.40 4.56
CA ALA A 272 8.49 -44.98 3.49
C ALA A 272 9.71 -44.28 4.11
N GLY A 273 10.93 -44.76 3.81
CA GLY A 273 12.17 -44.24 4.39
C GLY A 273 12.56 -42.86 3.85
N VAL A 274 11.87 -41.79 4.21
CA VAL A 274 12.28 -40.42 3.81
C VAL A 274 13.65 -40.11 4.44
N GLY A 275 14.65 -39.83 3.60
CA GLY A 275 16.06 -39.66 3.99
C GLY A 275 16.92 -40.93 3.91
N ALA A 276 16.32 -42.12 3.86
CA ALA A 276 17.02 -43.40 3.65
C ALA A 276 16.83 -43.95 2.22
N ASP A 277 15.58 -43.93 1.74
CA ASP A 277 15.14 -44.42 0.43
C ASP A 277 14.76 -43.28 -0.53
N ILE A 278 14.26 -42.15 0.00
CA ILE A 278 13.79 -40.99 -0.76
C ILE A 278 14.51 -39.72 -0.31
N GLU A 279 15.27 -39.10 -1.20
CA GLU A 279 15.81 -37.76 -1.04
C GLU A 279 14.74 -36.71 -1.35
N LEU A 280 14.34 -35.90 -0.35
CA LEU A 280 13.26 -34.92 -0.46
C LEU A 280 13.80 -33.49 -0.50
N ALA A 281 13.55 -32.79 -1.62
CA ALA A 281 13.92 -31.39 -1.85
C ALA A 281 12.70 -30.48 -1.98
N THR A 282 12.88 -29.18 -1.73
CA THR A 282 11.90 -28.13 -2.01
C THR A 282 12.33 -27.33 -3.24
N ILE A 283 11.43 -27.18 -4.21
CA ILE A 283 11.51 -26.15 -5.24
C ILE A 283 10.57 -25.03 -4.79
N GLY A 284 11.16 -23.95 -4.28
CA GLY A 284 10.44 -22.89 -3.58
C GLY A 284 10.22 -21.67 -4.45
N VAL A 285 8.97 -21.37 -4.80
CA VAL A 285 8.60 -20.08 -5.41
C VAL A 285 8.44 -19.06 -4.29
N ALA A 286 9.41 -18.16 -4.14
CA ALA A 286 9.47 -17.23 -3.02
C ALA A 286 8.66 -15.96 -3.30
N GLY A 287 7.70 -15.63 -2.42
CA GLY A 287 6.87 -14.43 -2.52
C GLY A 287 5.42 -14.72 -2.94
N GLU A 288 4.48 -13.91 -2.42
CA GLU A 288 3.05 -14.13 -2.61
C GLU A 288 2.62 -13.97 -4.08
N SER A 289 3.19 -13.02 -4.83
CA SER A 289 2.88 -12.75 -6.25
C SER A 289 3.90 -13.29 -7.24
N ALA A 290 4.94 -13.99 -6.77
CA ALA A 290 6.01 -14.48 -7.64
C ALA A 290 5.48 -15.46 -8.68
N THR A 291 5.91 -15.26 -9.92
CA THR A 291 5.60 -16.10 -11.06
C THR A 291 6.60 -17.25 -11.18
N LEU A 292 6.24 -18.29 -11.95
CA LEU A 292 7.10 -19.44 -12.20
C LEU A 292 7.32 -19.59 -13.71
N ARG A 293 8.54 -19.27 -14.18
CA ARG A 293 8.94 -19.53 -15.56
C ARG A 293 9.23 -21.01 -15.77
N ALA A 294 8.80 -21.53 -16.91
CA ALA A 294 9.07 -22.92 -17.31
C ALA A 294 10.58 -23.23 -17.37
N ALA A 295 11.39 -22.29 -17.87
CA ALA A 295 12.84 -22.44 -17.98
C ALA A 295 13.52 -22.59 -16.61
N ASP A 296 13.10 -21.80 -15.63
CA ASP A 296 13.64 -21.85 -14.26
C ASP A 296 13.23 -23.14 -13.54
N LEU A 297 11.98 -23.59 -13.73
CA LEU A 297 11.55 -24.88 -13.21
C LEU A 297 12.35 -26.04 -13.83
N ALA A 298 12.58 -26.00 -15.15
CA ALA A 298 13.38 -27.00 -15.85
C ALA A 298 14.84 -27.00 -15.36
N ALA A 299 15.43 -25.83 -15.12
CA ALA A 299 16.76 -25.70 -14.53
C ALA A 299 16.83 -26.30 -13.13
N ALA A 300 15.86 -25.99 -12.26
CA ALA A 300 15.77 -26.56 -10.92
C ALA A 300 15.66 -28.10 -10.96
N CYS A 301 14.82 -28.64 -11.85
CA CYS A 301 14.68 -30.08 -12.03
C CYS A 301 15.98 -30.75 -12.49
N ARG A 302 16.72 -30.11 -13.42
CA ARG A 302 18.03 -30.61 -13.88
C ARG A 302 19.05 -30.65 -12.76
N VAL A 303 19.16 -29.57 -11.98
CA VAL A 303 20.06 -29.49 -10.83
C VAL A 303 19.76 -30.62 -9.83
N LEU A 304 18.50 -30.82 -9.44
CA LEU A 304 18.13 -31.86 -8.47
C LEU A 304 18.35 -33.29 -9.01
N ALA A 305 18.06 -33.51 -10.29
CA ALA A 305 18.29 -34.80 -10.94
C ALA A 305 19.78 -35.17 -10.93
N GLU A 306 20.69 -34.21 -11.12
CA GLU A 306 22.14 -34.42 -11.10
C GLU A 306 22.70 -34.46 -9.67
N ARG A 307 22.43 -33.43 -8.87
CA ARG A 307 22.96 -33.25 -7.52
C ARG A 307 21.86 -32.78 -6.56
N PHE A 308 21.61 -33.58 -5.53
CA PHE A 308 20.63 -33.23 -4.52
C PHE A 308 20.95 -31.91 -3.81
N ARG A 309 19.93 -31.05 -3.70
CA ARG A 309 19.92 -29.82 -2.92
C ARG A 309 18.61 -29.79 -2.12
N PRO A 310 18.64 -29.49 -0.81
CA PRO A 310 17.42 -29.52 0.01
C PRO A 310 16.43 -28.41 -0.37
N LEU A 311 16.93 -27.28 -0.89
CA LEU A 311 16.13 -26.13 -1.31
C LEU A 311 16.75 -25.50 -2.56
N LEU A 312 15.92 -25.22 -3.55
CA LEU A 312 16.23 -24.38 -4.69
C LEU A 312 15.15 -23.32 -4.85
N LEU A 313 15.56 -22.13 -5.28
CA LEU A 313 14.71 -20.99 -5.60
C LEU A 313 14.79 -20.75 -7.12
N PRO A 314 13.78 -21.20 -7.91
CA PRO A 314 13.72 -20.92 -9.34
C PRO A 314 13.78 -19.42 -9.63
N GLY A 315 14.52 -19.03 -10.66
CA GLY A 315 14.69 -17.64 -11.08
C GLY A 315 15.78 -16.89 -10.32
N LEU A 316 16.24 -17.37 -9.15
CA LEU A 316 17.28 -16.71 -8.36
C LEU A 316 18.62 -16.75 -9.10
N ARG A 317 19.17 -15.57 -9.40
CA ARG A 317 20.54 -15.39 -9.87
C ARG A 317 21.47 -15.18 -8.68
N THR A 318 22.69 -15.68 -8.79
CA THR A 318 23.74 -15.47 -7.78
C THR A 318 24.95 -14.74 -8.33
N ALA A 319 24.89 -14.31 -9.60
CA ALA A 319 25.91 -13.54 -10.29
C ALA A 319 25.31 -12.28 -10.95
N ALA A 320 25.94 -11.13 -10.71
CA ALA A 320 25.61 -9.86 -11.33
C ALA A 320 25.99 -9.86 -12.82
N SER A 321 25.18 -9.14 -13.61
CA SER A 321 25.53 -8.76 -14.98
C SER A 321 26.76 -7.83 -15.00
N ASP A 322 27.54 -7.87 -16.09
CA ASP A 322 28.65 -6.94 -16.33
C ASP A 322 28.19 -5.47 -16.46
N ALA A 323 26.88 -5.23 -16.58
CA ALA A 323 26.28 -3.91 -16.56
C ALA A 323 26.51 -3.14 -15.24
N TYR A 324 26.83 -3.82 -14.13
CA TYR A 324 26.92 -3.21 -12.79
C TYR A 324 28.21 -3.55 -12.03
N PRO A 325 29.34 -2.89 -12.34
CA PRO A 325 30.67 -3.25 -11.81
C PRO A 325 30.80 -3.19 -10.28
N LYS A 326 30.13 -2.24 -9.63
CA LYS A 326 30.15 -2.10 -8.16
C LYS A 326 29.44 -3.25 -7.46
N ARG A 327 28.31 -3.71 -8.00
CA ARG A 327 27.58 -4.89 -7.51
C ARG A 327 28.43 -6.14 -7.64
N ARG A 328 29.08 -6.32 -8.78
CA ARG A 328 29.98 -7.45 -9.02
C ARG A 328 31.10 -7.53 -7.96
N ALA A 329 31.76 -6.41 -7.67
CA ALA A 329 32.80 -6.35 -6.63
C ALA A 329 32.27 -6.71 -5.22
N LEU A 330 31.09 -6.20 -4.85
CA LEU A 330 30.43 -6.52 -3.58
C LEU A 330 30.07 -8.01 -3.51
N GLN A 331 29.58 -8.56 -4.61
CA GLN A 331 29.15 -9.95 -4.71
C GLN A 331 30.33 -10.92 -4.69
N ASP A 332 31.44 -10.61 -5.38
CA ASP A 332 32.68 -11.39 -5.30
C ASP A 332 33.20 -11.46 -3.86
N ARG A 333 32.98 -10.40 -3.08
CA ARG A 333 33.23 -10.41 -1.64
C ARG A 333 32.26 -11.34 -0.91
N PHE A 334 30.95 -11.23 -1.11
CA PHE A 334 29.99 -12.12 -0.44
C PHE A 334 30.22 -13.60 -0.77
N ARG A 335 30.53 -13.94 -2.04
CA ARG A 335 30.88 -15.30 -2.45
C ARG A 335 32.11 -15.85 -1.72
N ARG A 336 33.09 -15.00 -1.40
CA ARG A 336 34.26 -15.40 -0.59
C ARG A 336 33.91 -15.56 0.88
N ASP A 337 33.10 -14.65 1.42
CA ASP A 337 32.82 -14.54 2.85
C ASP A 337 31.71 -15.52 3.32
N LEU A 338 30.81 -15.95 2.42
CA LEU A 338 29.63 -16.76 2.73
C LEU A 338 29.63 -18.10 1.97
N PRO A 339 29.97 -19.22 2.64
CA PRO A 339 29.84 -20.56 2.08
C PRO A 339 28.39 -20.85 1.68
N GLY A 340 28.18 -21.44 0.50
CA GLY A 340 26.85 -21.84 0.03
C GLY A 340 26.07 -20.77 -0.76
N TRP A 341 26.71 -19.64 -1.12
CA TRP A 341 26.09 -18.56 -1.89
C TRP A 341 25.33 -19.02 -3.15
N ASP A 342 25.90 -19.97 -3.89
CA ASP A 342 25.32 -20.49 -5.14
C ASP A 342 24.42 -21.72 -4.95
N GLU A 343 24.18 -22.18 -3.71
CA GLU A 343 23.48 -23.45 -3.47
C GLU A 343 21.96 -23.37 -3.59
N LEU A 344 21.39 -22.16 -3.49
CA LEU A 344 19.95 -21.93 -3.58
C LEU A 344 19.49 -21.55 -5.00
N SER A 345 20.41 -21.21 -5.92
CA SER A 345 20.02 -20.71 -7.24
C SER A 345 19.62 -21.81 -8.20
N ALA A 346 18.52 -21.57 -8.93
CA ALA A 346 18.19 -22.30 -10.14
C ALA A 346 17.65 -21.33 -11.19
N HIS A 347 18.49 -20.94 -12.14
CA HIS A 347 18.12 -20.01 -13.22
C HIS A 347 18.28 -20.71 -14.58
N GLY A 348 17.24 -20.66 -15.41
CA GLY A 348 17.26 -21.23 -16.75
C GLY A 348 17.71 -20.21 -17.79
N GLU A 349 18.75 -20.53 -18.57
CA GLU A 349 19.12 -19.74 -19.73
C GLU A 349 18.17 -20.02 -20.92
N GLY A 350 17.67 -18.97 -21.56
CA GLY A 350 16.82 -19.03 -22.75
C GLY A 350 15.32 -19.20 -22.47
N ASP A 351 14.56 -19.32 -23.55
CA ASP A 351 13.11 -19.39 -23.54
C ASP A 351 12.64 -20.84 -23.72
N LEU A 352 11.92 -21.37 -22.74
CA LEU A 352 11.25 -22.66 -22.82
C LEU A 352 9.75 -22.43 -23.03
N ASP A 353 9.28 -22.71 -24.24
CA ASP A 353 7.87 -22.58 -24.59
C ASP A 353 7.12 -23.91 -24.35
N LEU A 354 6.25 -23.93 -23.33
CA LEU A 354 5.40 -25.08 -22.99
C LEU A 354 3.98 -24.95 -23.56
N ARG A 355 3.71 -23.95 -24.41
CA ARG A 355 2.38 -23.75 -24.98
C ARG A 355 2.01 -24.87 -25.96
N PRO A 356 0.73 -25.25 -26.05
CA PRO A 356 0.27 -26.18 -27.07
C PRO A 356 0.41 -25.59 -28.48
N ALA A 357 0.51 -26.44 -29.49
CA ALA A 357 0.57 -26.00 -30.89
C ALA A 357 -0.67 -25.16 -31.25
N GLY A 358 -0.44 -24.00 -31.88
CA GLY A 358 -1.50 -23.04 -32.22
C GLY A 358 -2.02 -22.21 -31.04
N GLY A 359 -1.39 -22.29 -29.87
CA GLY A 359 -1.64 -21.38 -28.76
C GLY A 359 -1.18 -19.95 -29.07
N VAL A 360 -1.94 -18.97 -28.60
CA VAL A 360 -1.67 -17.54 -28.75
C VAL A 360 -1.58 -16.90 -27.37
N THR A 361 -0.52 -16.12 -27.14
CA THR A 361 -0.29 -15.39 -25.90
C THR A 361 -0.45 -13.90 -26.10
N LEU A 362 -1.28 -13.30 -25.26
CA LEU A 362 -1.53 -11.88 -25.17
C LEU A 362 -0.93 -11.35 -23.88
N ARG A 363 -0.21 -10.24 -23.97
CA ARG A 363 0.33 -9.48 -22.84
C ARG A 363 -0.30 -8.09 -22.85
N PHE A 364 -0.92 -7.74 -21.73
CA PHE A 364 -1.41 -6.40 -21.47
C PHE A 364 -0.52 -5.79 -20.41
N GLU A 365 0.35 -4.87 -20.82
CA GLU A 365 1.12 -4.05 -19.92
C GLU A 365 0.32 -2.77 -19.62
N ARG A 366 0.08 -2.48 -18.34
CA ARG A 366 -0.70 -1.30 -17.94
C ARG A 366 -0.10 -0.60 -16.73
N ARG A 367 -0.16 0.74 -16.71
CA ARG A 367 0.31 1.58 -15.58
C ARG A 367 -0.81 2.12 -14.68
N LEU A 368 -2.04 2.12 -15.19
CA LEU A 368 -3.29 2.49 -14.50
C LEU A 368 -4.41 1.54 -14.92
N GLY A 369 -5.57 1.64 -14.27
CA GLY A 369 -6.73 0.79 -14.55
C GLY A 369 -6.66 -0.52 -13.78
N ASN A 370 -7.35 -1.56 -14.22
CA ASN A 370 -7.31 -2.90 -13.61
C ASN A 370 -7.30 -3.96 -14.73
N GLY A 371 -7.31 -5.23 -14.36
CA GLY A 371 -7.35 -6.34 -15.32
C GLY A 371 -8.65 -6.50 -16.11
N GLU A 372 -9.62 -5.56 -16.05
CA GLU A 372 -10.92 -5.71 -16.72
C GLU A 372 -10.81 -5.81 -18.25
N LEU A 373 -9.87 -5.11 -18.88
CA LEU A 373 -9.65 -5.24 -20.32
C LEU A 373 -9.20 -6.66 -20.69
N ALA A 374 -8.29 -7.23 -19.90
CA ALA A 374 -7.83 -8.60 -20.08
C ALA A 374 -8.95 -9.62 -19.77
N ARG A 375 -9.77 -9.39 -18.73
CA ARG A 375 -10.96 -10.21 -18.43
C ARG A 375 -11.98 -10.17 -19.56
N ALA A 376 -12.24 -8.99 -20.12
CA ALA A 376 -13.16 -8.81 -21.24
C ALA A 376 -12.63 -9.48 -22.52
N SER A 377 -11.31 -9.35 -22.77
CA SER A 377 -10.64 -10.05 -23.88
C SER A 377 -10.75 -11.56 -23.74
N ALA A 378 -10.51 -12.11 -22.53
CA ALA A 378 -10.68 -13.53 -22.22
C ALA A 378 -12.09 -14.03 -22.47
N ARG A 379 -13.11 -13.33 -21.94
CA ARG A 379 -14.52 -13.66 -22.14
C ARG A 379 -14.87 -13.63 -23.63
N LEU A 380 -14.47 -12.57 -24.33
CA LEU A 380 -14.78 -12.39 -25.74
C LEU A 380 -14.13 -13.49 -26.59
N LEU A 381 -12.84 -13.79 -26.40
CA LEU A 381 -12.14 -14.86 -27.12
C LEU A 381 -12.78 -16.23 -26.88
N GLY A 382 -13.10 -16.57 -25.62
CA GLY A 382 -13.74 -17.83 -25.28
C GLY A 382 -15.13 -17.99 -25.91
N THR A 383 -15.96 -16.94 -25.89
CA THR A 383 -17.31 -17.00 -26.45
C THR A 383 -17.31 -17.01 -27.98
N VAL A 384 -16.43 -16.22 -28.61
CA VAL A 384 -16.43 -15.97 -30.05
C VAL A 384 -15.63 -17.02 -30.81
N LEU A 385 -14.46 -17.39 -30.30
CA LEU A 385 -13.56 -18.36 -30.95
C LEU A 385 -13.67 -19.77 -30.36
N GLY A 386 -14.34 -19.95 -29.22
CA GLY A 386 -14.29 -21.20 -28.46
C GLY A 386 -12.90 -21.45 -27.88
N GLY A 387 -12.52 -22.72 -27.69
CA GLY A 387 -11.18 -23.11 -27.22
C GLY A 387 -11.00 -23.04 -25.71
N HIS A 388 -9.74 -23.05 -25.29
CA HIS A 388 -9.30 -23.15 -23.90
C HIS A 388 -8.42 -21.97 -23.52
N LEU A 389 -8.48 -21.56 -22.26
CA LEU A 389 -7.88 -20.34 -21.77
C LEU A 389 -7.14 -20.58 -20.44
N ARG A 390 -5.94 -20.03 -20.34
CA ARG A 390 -5.26 -19.80 -19.06
C ARG A 390 -4.90 -18.34 -18.98
N SER A 391 -5.10 -17.73 -17.81
CA SER A 391 -4.74 -16.34 -17.61
C SER A 391 -4.10 -16.12 -16.25
N ARG A 392 -3.24 -15.11 -16.20
CA ARG A 392 -2.66 -14.58 -14.97
C ARG A 392 -2.99 -13.12 -14.96
N LEU A 393 -3.94 -12.76 -14.11
CA LEU A 393 -4.43 -11.40 -14.00
C LEU A 393 -4.08 -10.93 -12.61
N GLU A 394 -3.47 -9.75 -12.52
CA GLU A 394 -3.15 -9.17 -11.23
C GLU A 394 -4.46 -8.87 -10.49
N LEU A 395 -4.58 -9.37 -9.26
CA LEU A 395 -5.75 -9.14 -8.41
C LEU A 395 -5.73 -7.74 -7.80
N ALA A 396 -4.55 -7.17 -7.61
CA ALA A 396 -4.38 -5.83 -7.12
C ALA A 396 -4.60 -4.80 -8.23
N ALA A 397 -5.11 -3.63 -7.85
CA ALA A 397 -5.05 -2.47 -8.72
C ALA A 397 -3.60 -1.93 -8.74
N PRO A 398 -3.11 -1.46 -9.90
CA PRO A 398 -1.77 -0.97 -10.09
C PRO A 398 -1.53 0.20 -9.17
N ALA A 399 -0.41 0.08 -8.49
CA ALA A 399 0.23 1.21 -7.91
C ALA A 399 0.78 2.10 -9.05
N ALA A 400 0.57 3.41 -8.96
CA ALA A 400 0.89 4.34 -10.04
C ALA A 400 2.37 4.23 -10.44
N GLY A 401 2.64 4.02 -11.73
CA GLY A 401 3.99 4.14 -12.29
C GLY A 401 4.75 2.84 -12.51
N LEU A 402 4.29 1.69 -11.98
CA LEU A 402 4.78 0.38 -12.44
C LEU A 402 3.90 -0.16 -13.56
N ALA A 403 4.56 -0.82 -14.51
CA ALA A 403 3.92 -1.70 -15.46
C ALA A 403 3.43 -2.96 -14.73
N GLU A 404 2.11 -3.15 -14.67
CA GLU A 404 1.51 -4.43 -14.37
C GLU A 404 1.29 -5.22 -15.64
N HIS A 405 1.42 -6.55 -15.54
CA HIS A 405 1.33 -7.44 -16.68
C HIS A 405 0.20 -8.43 -16.46
N ASP A 406 -0.84 -8.29 -17.26
CA ASP A 406 -1.86 -9.33 -17.37
C ASP A 406 -1.54 -10.22 -18.57
N TRP A 407 -1.56 -11.52 -18.35
CA TRP A 407 -1.29 -12.52 -19.36
C TRP A 407 -2.51 -13.36 -19.66
N LEU A 408 -2.70 -13.65 -20.94
CA LEU A 408 -3.75 -14.50 -21.43
C LEU A 408 -3.19 -15.44 -22.49
N ILE A 409 -3.40 -16.73 -22.30
CA ILE A 409 -3.03 -17.78 -23.23
C ILE A 409 -4.31 -18.44 -23.71
N TRP A 410 -4.56 -18.37 -25.00
CA TRP A 410 -5.68 -19.04 -25.66
C TRP A 410 -5.15 -20.16 -26.54
N ALA A 411 -5.82 -21.31 -26.56
CA ALA A 411 -5.49 -22.42 -27.45
C ALA A 411 -6.74 -23.12 -27.98
N PRO A 412 -6.67 -23.75 -29.17
CA PRO A 412 -7.81 -24.49 -29.72
C PRO A 412 -8.14 -25.77 -28.94
N GLU A 413 -7.11 -26.40 -28.34
CA GLU A 413 -7.19 -27.68 -27.61
C GLU A 413 -6.96 -27.47 -26.11
N PRO A 414 -7.46 -28.37 -25.24
CA PRO A 414 -7.20 -28.31 -23.81
C PRO A 414 -5.70 -28.41 -23.50
N PHE A 415 -5.23 -27.61 -22.54
CA PHE A 415 -3.82 -27.62 -22.13
C PHE A 415 -3.68 -27.32 -20.62
N ALA A 416 -2.58 -27.81 -20.04
CA ALA A 416 -2.18 -27.47 -18.69
C ALA A 416 -1.49 -26.10 -18.68
N ASP A 417 -1.67 -25.30 -17.62
CA ASP A 417 -1.06 -23.99 -17.51
C ASP A 417 0.49 -24.04 -17.64
N PRO A 418 1.09 -23.44 -18.70
CA PRO A 418 2.51 -23.60 -19.03
C PRO A 418 3.49 -22.84 -18.11
N GLY A 419 3.01 -22.18 -17.06
CA GLY A 419 3.83 -21.22 -16.31
C GLY A 419 3.91 -19.88 -17.03
N GLU A 420 4.70 -18.95 -16.49
CA GLU A 420 4.90 -17.64 -17.10
C GLU A 420 5.53 -17.80 -18.49
N PRO A 421 4.87 -17.30 -19.56
CA PRO A 421 5.35 -17.48 -20.92
C PRO A 421 6.62 -16.63 -21.17
N PRO A 422 7.57 -17.13 -21.97
CA PRO A 422 8.81 -16.39 -22.26
C PRO A 422 8.57 -15.14 -23.10
N ALA A 423 7.57 -15.15 -23.98
CA ALA A 423 7.22 -14.05 -24.86
C ALA A 423 5.72 -14.01 -25.16
N ALA A 424 5.23 -12.85 -25.59
CA ALA A 424 3.87 -12.65 -26.09
C ALA A 424 3.84 -12.64 -27.62
N ASP A 425 2.80 -13.19 -28.23
CA ASP A 425 2.57 -13.05 -29.69
C ASP A 425 1.94 -11.69 -30.04
N LEU A 426 1.24 -11.11 -29.06
CA LEU A 426 0.65 -9.79 -29.11
C LEU A 426 0.89 -9.09 -27.77
N GLU A 427 1.56 -7.94 -27.82
CA GLU A 427 1.83 -7.11 -26.65
C GLU A 427 1.16 -5.75 -26.82
N PHE A 428 0.45 -5.33 -25.78
CA PHE A 428 -0.25 -4.06 -25.72
C PHE A 428 0.20 -3.30 -24.50
N GLN A 429 0.71 -2.08 -24.69
CA GLN A 429 1.23 -1.24 -23.61
C GLN A 429 0.33 -0.02 -23.42
N PHE A 430 -0.20 0.14 -22.22
CA PHE A 430 -1.15 1.18 -21.87
C PHE A 430 -0.66 2.00 -20.68
N VAL A 431 -0.71 3.33 -20.79
CA VAL A 431 -0.74 4.15 -19.56
C VAL A 431 -2.08 3.93 -18.87
N ARG A 432 -3.18 3.97 -19.61
CA ARG A 432 -4.54 3.62 -19.17
C ARG A 432 -5.20 2.74 -20.24
N PRO A 433 -5.81 1.61 -19.88
CA PRO A 433 -6.60 0.81 -20.80
C PRO A 433 -7.73 1.63 -21.46
N PRO A 434 -8.09 1.38 -22.73
CA PRO A 434 -9.23 2.01 -23.37
C PRO A 434 -10.55 1.68 -22.64
N GLU A 435 -11.47 2.65 -22.64
CA GLU A 435 -12.80 2.57 -22.03
C GLU A 435 -13.88 2.97 -23.06
N GLY A 436 -15.16 2.69 -22.77
CA GLY A 436 -16.29 3.02 -23.66
C GLY A 436 -16.13 2.46 -25.07
N GLY A 437 -16.54 3.19 -26.11
CA GLY A 437 -16.43 2.77 -27.51
C GLY A 437 -15.00 2.44 -27.97
N ALA A 438 -13.98 3.12 -27.42
CA ALA A 438 -12.58 2.81 -27.72
C ALA A 438 -12.16 1.42 -27.20
N ARG A 439 -12.76 0.96 -26.10
CA ARG A 439 -12.58 -0.41 -25.59
C ARG A 439 -13.16 -1.42 -26.55
N ASP A 440 -14.37 -1.19 -27.04
CA ASP A 440 -15.05 -2.11 -27.95
C ASP A 440 -14.35 -2.20 -29.31
N LEU A 441 -13.92 -1.06 -29.86
CA LEU A 441 -13.04 -1.00 -31.05
C LEU A 441 -11.77 -1.85 -30.86
N PHE A 442 -11.10 -1.69 -29.71
CA PHE A 442 -9.91 -2.48 -29.38
C PHE A 442 -10.23 -3.98 -29.28
N LEU A 443 -11.30 -4.35 -28.59
CA LEU A 443 -11.72 -5.74 -28.39
C LEU A 443 -12.06 -6.41 -29.73
N GLY A 444 -12.77 -5.73 -30.62
CA GLY A 444 -13.05 -6.19 -31.98
C GLY A 444 -11.78 -6.47 -32.78
N ALA A 445 -10.83 -5.52 -32.73
CA ALA A 445 -9.55 -5.66 -33.41
C ALA A 445 -8.71 -6.82 -32.87
N LEU A 446 -8.70 -7.00 -31.54
CA LEU A 446 -8.01 -8.09 -30.87
C LEU A 446 -8.55 -9.46 -31.31
N VAL A 447 -9.87 -9.63 -31.37
CA VAL A 447 -10.49 -10.88 -31.86
C VAL A 447 -10.12 -11.14 -33.32
N ALA A 448 -10.15 -10.12 -34.17
CA ALA A 448 -9.75 -10.27 -35.57
C ALA A 448 -8.29 -10.73 -35.70
N LEU A 449 -7.38 -10.16 -34.91
CA LEU A 449 -5.97 -10.55 -34.92
C LEU A 449 -5.73 -11.99 -34.45
N VAL A 450 -6.45 -12.45 -33.41
CA VAL A 450 -6.35 -13.83 -32.94
C VAL A 450 -6.96 -14.79 -33.97
N ALA A 451 -8.17 -14.51 -34.48
CA ALA A 451 -8.83 -15.33 -35.51
C ALA A 451 -7.98 -15.50 -36.78
N ARG A 452 -7.35 -14.41 -37.28
CA ARG A 452 -6.45 -14.43 -38.44
C ARG A 452 -5.21 -15.30 -38.18
N ARG A 453 -4.59 -15.16 -37.00
CA ARG A 453 -3.41 -15.96 -36.61
C ARG A 453 -3.73 -17.45 -36.49
N THR A 454 -4.92 -17.78 -35.97
CA THR A 454 -5.32 -19.16 -35.71
C THR A 454 -6.06 -19.81 -36.88
N GLY A 455 -6.29 -19.06 -37.97
CA GLY A 455 -7.04 -19.54 -39.14
C GLY A 455 -8.50 -19.89 -38.84
N ARG A 456 -9.12 -19.30 -37.80
CA ARG A 456 -10.51 -19.60 -37.41
C ARG A 456 -11.48 -18.61 -38.08
N PRO A 457 -12.35 -19.04 -39.00
CA PRO A 457 -13.31 -18.16 -39.64
C PRO A 457 -14.39 -17.73 -38.65
N LEU A 458 -14.68 -16.44 -38.61
CA LEU A 458 -15.69 -15.87 -37.72
C LEU A 458 -16.79 -15.16 -38.51
N LYS A 459 -18.04 -15.36 -38.07
CA LYS A 459 -19.21 -14.72 -38.69
C LYS A 459 -19.58 -13.46 -37.90
N GLU A 460 -19.81 -12.36 -38.59
CA GLU A 460 -20.21 -11.06 -38.03
C GLU A 460 -21.39 -11.16 -37.04
N ARG A 461 -22.39 -11.99 -37.37
CA ARG A 461 -23.55 -12.25 -36.49
C ARG A 461 -23.18 -12.75 -35.08
N VAL A 462 -22.05 -13.47 -34.95
CA VAL A 462 -21.58 -14.00 -33.67
C VAL A 462 -20.99 -12.86 -32.85
N LEU A 463 -20.21 -11.97 -33.46
CA LEU A 463 -19.69 -10.77 -32.79
C LEU A 463 -20.82 -9.85 -32.32
N ARG A 464 -21.84 -9.63 -33.16
CA ARG A 464 -23.01 -8.82 -32.78
C ARG A 464 -23.75 -9.41 -31.59
N ALA A 465 -24.04 -10.72 -31.61
CA ALA A 465 -24.67 -11.40 -30.48
C ALA A 465 -23.83 -11.34 -29.19
N VAL A 466 -22.50 -11.32 -29.29
CA VAL A 466 -21.64 -11.19 -28.10
C VAL A 466 -21.56 -9.74 -27.62
N ALA A 467 -21.61 -8.74 -28.50
CA ALA A 467 -21.74 -7.34 -28.11
C ALA A 467 -23.05 -7.10 -27.33
N GLU A 468 -24.17 -7.68 -27.80
CA GLU A 468 -25.46 -7.69 -27.10
C GLU A 468 -25.37 -8.32 -25.71
N GLN A 469 -24.54 -9.36 -25.52
CA GLN A 469 -24.32 -9.98 -24.21
C GLN A 469 -23.41 -9.16 -23.30
N LEU A 470 -22.36 -8.53 -23.83
CA LEU A 470 -21.41 -7.72 -23.06
C LEU A 470 -22.05 -6.45 -22.50
N HIS A 471 -23.01 -5.90 -23.24
CA HIS A 471 -23.67 -4.63 -22.94
C HIS A 471 -25.18 -4.78 -22.72
N ALA A 472 -25.61 -5.95 -22.25
CA ALA A 472 -27.02 -6.30 -22.06
C ALA A 472 -27.76 -5.37 -21.08
N GLU A 473 -27.02 -4.64 -20.24
CA GLU A 473 -27.53 -3.69 -19.25
C GLU A 473 -27.63 -2.25 -19.76
N CYS A 474 -27.09 -1.95 -20.94
CA CYS A 474 -27.09 -0.60 -21.54
C CYS A 474 -28.44 -0.26 -22.20
N ALA A 475 -28.68 1.04 -22.41
CA ALA A 475 -29.82 1.48 -23.22
C ALA A 475 -29.68 1.01 -24.68
N ALA A 476 -30.79 0.86 -25.41
CA ALA A 476 -30.79 0.26 -26.75
C ALA A 476 -29.95 1.04 -27.78
N ASP A 477 -29.89 2.37 -27.66
CA ASP A 477 -29.08 3.27 -28.47
C ASP A 477 -27.59 3.18 -28.12
N GLU A 478 -27.25 3.08 -26.84
CA GLU A 478 -25.87 2.83 -26.38
C GLU A 478 -25.38 1.45 -26.83
N LEU A 479 -26.23 0.44 -26.72
CA LEU A 479 -25.92 -0.93 -27.15
C LEU A 479 -25.58 -1.00 -28.64
N GLU A 480 -26.36 -0.35 -29.51
CA GLU A 480 -26.08 -0.34 -30.95
C GLU A 480 -24.75 0.39 -31.24
N ALA A 481 -24.43 1.45 -30.51
CA ALA A 481 -23.15 2.15 -30.63
C ALA A 481 -21.96 1.24 -30.23
N HIS A 482 -22.04 0.57 -29.07
CA HIS A 482 -21.02 -0.37 -28.62
C HIS A 482 -20.85 -1.55 -29.59
N ALA A 483 -21.95 -2.09 -30.13
CA ALA A 483 -21.91 -3.15 -31.13
C ALA A 483 -21.28 -2.68 -32.44
N ALA A 484 -21.59 -1.46 -32.90
CA ALA A 484 -20.98 -0.88 -34.09
C ALA A 484 -19.47 -0.68 -33.94
N ASP A 485 -19.02 -0.18 -32.79
CA ASP A 485 -17.60 -0.01 -32.46
C ASP A 485 -16.86 -1.35 -32.44
N LEU A 486 -17.43 -2.38 -31.81
CA LEU A 486 -16.86 -3.73 -31.80
C LEU A 486 -16.74 -4.33 -33.21
N LEU A 487 -17.77 -4.16 -34.04
CA LEU A 487 -17.76 -4.65 -35.43
C LEU A 487 -16.77 -3.88 -36.30
N ALA A 488 -16.68 -2.55 -36.14
CA ALA A 488 -15.72 -1.72 -36.84
C ALA A 488 -14.27 -2.11 -36.52
N GLY A 489 -13.99 -2.36 -35.23
CA GLY A 489 -12.70 -2.87 -34.77
C GLY A 489 -12.34 -4.22 -35.41
N PHE A 490 -13.32 -5.11 -35.55
CA PHE A 490 -13.12 -6.41 -36.18
C PHE A 490 -12.89 -6.32 -37.70
N ALA A 491 -13.59 -5.42 -38.39
CA ALA A 491 -13.49 -5.24 -39.83
C ALA A 491 -12.12 -4.65 -40.24
N GLU A 492 -11.66 -3.62 -39.53
CA GLU A 492 -10.42 -2.89 -39.83
C GLU A 492 -9.46 -2.85 -38.61
N PRO A 493 -8.91 -4.00 -38.18
CA PRO A 493 -8.11 -4.06 -36.95
C PRO A 493 -6.87 -3.18 -36.99
N GLU A 494 -6.23 -3.00 -38.16
CA GLU A 494 -5.07 -2.13 -38.32
C GLU A 494 -5.41 -0.64 -38.11
N VAL A 495 -6.61 -0.23 -38.54
CA VAL A 495 -7.10 1.15 -38.40
C VAL A 495 -7.53 1.41 -36.96
N ALA A 496 -8.28 0.48 -36.37
CA ALA A 496 -8.71 0.54 -34.98
C ALA A 496 -7.52 0.55 -34.01
N LEU A 497 -6.42 -0.14 -34.35
CA LEU A 497 -5.21 -0.16 -33.54
C LEU A 497 -4.27 1.02 -33.79
N ARG A 498 -4.47 1.80 -34.86
CA ARG A 498 -3.59 2.94 -35.22
C ARG A 498 -3.35 3.95 -34.07
N PRO A 499 -4.35 4.30 -33.24
CA PRO A 499 -4.13 5.16 -32.06
C PRO A 499 -3.22 4.55 -30.99
N PHE A 500 -3.00 3.23 -31.03
CA PHE A 500 -2.23 2.46 -30.05
C PHE A 500 -0.86 1.98 -30.60
N LEU A 501 -0.56 2.22 -31.88
CA LEU A 501 0.71 1.82 -32.51
C LEU A 501 1.79 2.88 -32.29
N ALA A 502 2.87 2.53 -31.59
CA ALA A 502 4.06 3.35 -31.50
C ALA A 502 4.82 3.35 -32.85
N THR A 503 5.19 4.53 -33.36
CA THR A 503 5.95 4.70 -34.61
C THR A 503 7.47 4.50 -34.43
N GLY A 504 7.89 3.42 -33.75
CA GLY A 504 9.31 3.07 -33.63
C GLY A 504 9.59 1.90 -32.69
N PRO A 505 10.81 1.32 -32.71
CA PRO A 505 11.19 0.28 -31.75
C PRO A 505 11.13 0.84 -30.33
N SER A 506 10.23 0.30 -29.50
CA SER A 506 10.19 0.59 -28.08
C SER A 506 11.46 0.01 -27.44
N LYS A 507 12.48 0.85 -27.22
CA LYS A 507 13.37 0.54 -26.10
C LYS A 507 12.50 0.63 -24.83
N PRO A 508 12.54 -0.34 -23.91
CA PRO A 508 11.90 -0.18 -22.62
C PRO A 508 12.38 1.16 -22.06
N ARG A 509 11.45 2.11 -21.86
CA ARG A 509 11.80 3.42 -21.31
C ARG A 509 12.20 3.17 -19.87
N THR A 510 13.51 3.19 -19.64
CA THR A 510 14.11 3.02 -18.32
C THR A 510 13.53 4.08 -17.39
N ALA A 511 13.00 3.68 -16.23
CA ALA A 511 12.73 4.66 -15.19
C ALA A 511 14.09 5.28 -14.86
N THR A 512 14.18 6.59 -15.00
CA THR A 512 15.43 7.29 -14.72
C THR A 512 15.64 7.21 -13.21
N PRO A 513 16.86 6.91 -12.70
CA PRO A 513 17.14 7.04 -11.27
C PRO A 513 16.61 8.38 -10.77
N PRO A 514 16.01 8.43 -9.57
CA PRO A 514 15.53 9.68 -9.05
C PRO A 514 16.65 10.70 -9.08
N ARG A 515 16.43 11.78 -9.80
CA ARG A 515 17.04 13.04 -9.43
C ARG A 515 16.42 13.36 -8.08
N ALA A 516 17.09 12.99 -7.00
CA ALA A 516 16.78 13.54 -5.70
C ALA A 516 16.76 15.07 -5.91
N SER A 517 15.59 15.70 -5.66
CA SER A 517 15.48 17.17 -5.74
C SER A 517 16.60 17.77 -4.89
N GLY A 518 17.15 18.91 -5.26
CA GLY A 518 18.24 19.55 -4.53
C GLY A 518 17.96 19.66 -3.02
N ARG A 519 16.69 19.81 -2.61
CA ARG A 519 16.25 19.73 -1.21
C ARG A 519 16.31 18.32 -0.58
N SER A 520 15.87 17.27 -1.27
CA SER A 520 15.96 15.88 -0.77
C SER A 520 17.39 15.33 -0.87
N ARG A 521 18.17 15.77 -1.86
CA ARG A 521 19.58 15.40 -2.03
C ARG A 521 20.46 16.08 -0.99
N ALA A 522 20.25 17.37 -0.69
CA ALA A 522 20.96 18.03 0.40
C ALA A 522 20.65 17.40 1.76
N ALA A 523 19.43 16.89 1.96
CA ALA A 523 19.01 16.17 3.16
C ALA A 523 19.60 14.75 3.26
N VAL A 524 19.63 13.99 2.15
CA VAL A 524 20.24 12.65 2.09
C VAL A 524 21.77 12.73 2.13
N ASP A 525 22.38 13.72 1.46
CA ASP A 525 23.83 13.95 1.44
C ASP A 525 24.31 14.54 2.78
N SER A 526 23.51 15.36 3.49
CA SER A 526 23.85 15.87 4.82
C SER A 526 23.73 14.81 5.92
N ALA A 527 22.77 13.88 5.81
CA ALA A 527 22.69 12.69 6.67
C ALA A 527 23.88 11.73 6.46
N GLY A 528 24.47 11.74 5.25
CA GLY A 528 25.68 10.97 4.91
C GLY A 528 27.02 11.67 5.22
N GLY A 529 27.00 12.94 5.69
CA GLY A 529 28.20 13.76 5.90
C GLY A 529 29.05 13.38 7.12
N GLY A 530 28.54 12.52 8.01
CA GLY A 530 29.34 11.89 9.05
C GLY A 530 30.14 10.74 8.48
N THR A 531 31.46 10.85 8.47
CA THR A 531 32.45 9.89 7.94
C THR A 531 32.42 8.47 8.55
N GLY A 532 31.38 8.10 9.32
CA GLY A 532 31.22 6.82 10.01
C GLY A 532 30.07 5.92 9.54
N ALA A 533 29.23 6.32 8.58
CA ALA A 533 27.97 5.62 8.27
C ALA A 533 27.92 4.85 6.92
N ILE A 534 29.05 4.67 6.23
CA ILE A 534 29.10 3.84 5.02
C ILE A 534 28.81 2.37 5.42
N GLY A 535 27.71 1.79 4.93
CA GLY A 535 27.32 0.41 5.24
C GLY A 535 26.36 0.22 6.43
N ALA A 536 25.74 1.29 6.94
CA ALA A 536 24.68 1.21 7.96
C ALA A 536 23.29 0.91 7.32
N ILE A 537 22.34 0.44 8.14
CA ILE A 537 20.93 0.31 7.73
C ILE A 537 20.39 1.70 7.36
N GLY A 538 19.86 1.85 6.14
CA GLY A 538 19.35 3.13 5.62
C GLY A 538 20.34 3.92 4.74
N ASP A 539 21.48 3.34 4.35
CA ASP A 539 22.40 3.94 3.37
C ASP A 539 21.73 4.07 1.98
N GLY A 540 21.37 5.30 1.62
CA GLY A 540 20.72 5.64 0.36
C GLY A 540 21.55 5.28 -0.88
N ALA A 541 22.86 5.52 -0.83
CA ALA A 541 23.74 5.25 -1.97
C ALA A 541 23.86 3.75 -2.24
N ARG A 542 24.03 2.95 -1.17
CA ARG A 542 24.04 1.49 -1.27
C ARG A 542 22.71 0.94 -1.78
N PHE A 543 21.59 1.43 -1.23
CA PHE A 543 20.26 1.01 -1.65
C PHE A 543 20.03 1.24 -3.14
N TRP A 544 20.30 2.44 -3.64
CA TRP A 544 20.11 2.75 -5.07
C TRP A 544 21.03 1.94 -5.97
N ASP A 545 22.31 1.79 -5.61
CA ASP A 545 23.28 1.04 -6.41
C ASP A 545 22.93 -0.45 -6.51
N GLN A 546 22.43 -1.06 -5.44
CA GLN A 546 22.19 -2.51 -5.36
C GLN A 546 20.75 -2.93 -5.69
N ILE A 547 19.75 -2.11 -5.35
CA ILE A 547 18.33 -2.48 -5.37
C ILE A 547 17.49 -1.50 -6.19
N GLY A 548 17.60 -0.20 -5.91
CA GLY A 548 16.73 0.82 -6.52
C GLY A 548 16.91 0.98 -8.03
N LEU A 549 18.16 1.06 -8.51
CA LEU A 549 18.47 1.14 -9.94
C LEU A 549 17.97 -0.04 -10.78
N PRO A 550 18.27 -1.32 -10.44
CA PRO A 550 17.79 -2.44 -11.25
C PRO A 550 16.26 -2.52 -11.27
N LEU A 551 15.59 -2.23 -10.15
CA LEU A 551 14.12 -2.13 -10.13
C LEU A 551 13.59 -1.01 -11.03
N GLY A 552 14.24 0.16 -11.04
CA GLY A 552 13.87 1.27 -11.92
C GLY A 552 14.13 1.00 -13.41
N GLU A 553 15.19 0.27 -13.73
CA GLU A 553 15.54 -0.10 -15.10
C GLU A 553 14.71 -1.28 -15.66
N GLY A 554 13.80 -1.85 -14.84
CA GLY A 554 13.02 -3.03 -15.20
C GLY A 554 13.83 -4.34 -15.16
N ALA A 555 15.05 -4.30 -14.61
CA ALA A 555 15.98 -5.42 -14.45
C ALA A 555 15.83 -6.06 -13.05
N GLY A 556 14.58 -6.20 -12.58
CA GLY A 556 14.29 -6.74 -11.24
C GLY A 556 14.65 -8.22 -11.08
N ASP A 557 14.65 -8.97 -12.18
CA ASP A 557 15.15 -10.35 -12.28
C ASP A 557 16.68 -10.45 -12.12
N GLU A 558 17.40 -9.34 -12.21
CA GLU A 558 18.84 -9.25 -11.92
C GLU A 558 19.16 -8.94 -10.45
N LEU A 559 18.14 -8.81 -9.59
CA LEU A 559 18.35 -8.64 -8.16
C LEU A 559 19.05 -9.86 -7.57
N LEU A 560 19.96 -9.59 -6.64
CA LEU A 560 20.75 -10.59 -5.94
C LEU A 560 20.41 -10.62 -4.45
N PRO A 561 20.75 -11.69 -3.72
CA PRO A 561 20.61 -11.72 -2.26
C PRO A 561 21.32 -10.52 -1.61
N ASP A 562 20.60 -9.74 -0.81
CA ASP A 562 21.12 -8.55 -0.16
C ASP A 562 20.55 -8.38 1.26
N PRO A 563 21.37 -8.02 2.27
CA PRO A 563 20.88 -7.80 3.64
C PRO A 563 19.80 -6.71 3.76
N THR A 564 19.85 -5.67 2.92
CA THR A 564 18.83 -4.61 2.89
C THR A 564 17.51 -5.13 2.33
N LEU A 565 17.53 -6.00 1.31
CA LEU A 565 16.33 -6.71 0.83
C LEU A 565 15.76 -7.64 1.91
N ALA A 566 16.61 -8.39 2.61
CA ALA A 566 16.17 -9.32 3.65
C ALA A 566 15.47 -8.63 4.83
N LEU A 567 15.90 -7.41 5.18
CA LEU A 567 15.25 -6.58 6.20
C LEU A 567 14.09 -5.74 5.67
N ALA A 568 13.89 -5.69 4.34
CA ALA A 568 13.03 -4.73 3.67
C ALA A 568 13.29 -3.28 4.14
N ALA A 569 14.57 -2.94 4.38
CA ALA A 569 14.96 -1.65 4.93
C ALA A 569 15.08 -0.61 3.81
N LEU A 570 14.27 0.45 3.89
CA LEU A 570 14.27 1.54 2.91
C LEU A 570 14.85 2.82 3.53
N PRO A 571 15.84 3.47 2.88
CA PRO A 571 16.27 4.82 3.26
C PRO A 571 15.10 5.80 3.24
N ALA A 572 15.16 6.86 4.05
CA ALA A 572 14.16 7.93 3.99
C ALA A 572 14.15 8.57 2.59
N LEU A 573 12.95 8.93 2.11
CA LEU A 573 12.76 9.60 0.81
C LEU A 573 13.34 8.82 -0.39
N SER A 574 13.30 7.47 -0.34
CA SER A 574 13.84 6.59 -1.38
C SER A 574 12.82 6.16 -2.42
N SER A 575 11.69 6.85 -2.56
CA SER A 575 10.79 6.61 -3.68
C SER A 575 11.49 6.92 -5.02
N PRO A 576 11.33 6.08 -6.06
CA PRO A 576 11.81 6.35 -7.41
C PRO A 576 11.12 7.58 -7.99
N VAL A 577 11.47 7.97 -9.21
CA VAL A 577 10.85 9.08 -9.93
C VAL A 577 10.39 8.56 -11.28
N GLY A 578 9.17 8.89 -11.71
CA GLY A 578 8.62 8.32 -12.94
C GLY A 578 7.29 8.93 -13.41
N ALA A 579 6.85 10.06 -12.87
CA ALA A 579 5.57 10.64 -13.25
C ALA A 579 5.58 11.32 -14.63
N SER A 580 6.77 11.52 -15.21
CA SER A 580 6.91 12.15 -16.53
C SER A 580 6.25 11.35 -17.66
N ASP A 581 5.82 10.13 -17.38
CA ASP A 581 5.10 9.25 -18.30
C ASP A 581 3.57 9.49 -18.28
N PHE A 582 3.03 10.25 -17.33
CA PHE A 582 1.61 10.64 -17.32
C PHE A 582 1.37 11.86 -18.24
N PRO A 583 0.58 11.72 -19.32
CA PRO A 583 0.27 12.85 -20.21
C PRO A 583 -0.70 13.84 -19.55
N GLY A 584 -0.67 15.11 -19.95
CA GLY A 584 -1.63 16.13 -19.49
C GLY A 584 -1.22 16.91 -18.23
N GLN A 585 0.08 17.00 -17.94
CA GLN A 585 0.61 17.84 -16.86
C GLN A 585 0.21 19.32 -17.06
N PRO A 586 -0.08 20.06 -15.98
CA PRO A 586 -0.51 21.46 -16.10
C PRO A 586 0.65 22.41 -16.40
N THR A 587 0.40 23.42 -17.23
CA THR A 587 1.30 24.58 -17.39
C THR A 587 0.90 25.66 -16.38
N PHE A 588 1.88 26.30 -15.73
CA PHE A 588 1.66 27.45 -14.86
C PHE A 588 1.75 28.78 -15.63
N LEU A 589 0.78 29.67 -15.41
CA LEU A 589 0.67 31.01 -15.97
C LEU A 589 0.77 32.04 -14.83
N PRO A 590 1.97 32.60 -14.55
CA PRO A 590 2.20 33.42 -13.36
C PRO A 590 1.36 34.70 -13.31
N GLU A 591 1.04 35.27 -14.47
CA GLU A 591 0.31 36.53 -14.61
C GLU A 591 -1.13 36.43 -14.13
N LYS A 592 -1.70 35.22 -14.13
CA LYS A 592 -3.05 34.93 -13.64
C LYS A 592 -3.07 34.49 -12.18
N CYS A 593 -1.91 34.24 -11.57
CA CYS A 593 -1.85 33.65 -10.23
C CYS A 593 -2.35 34.63 -9.17
N THR A 594 -3.28 34.19 -8.33
CA THR A 594 -3.81 34.97 -7.20
C THR A 594 -3.19 34.59 -5.86
N GLY A 595 -2.29 33.60 -5.82
CA GLY A 595 -1.69 33.11 -4.58
C GLY A 595 -2.66 32.36 -3.66
N CYS A 596 -3.77 31.82 -4.17
CA CYS A 596 -4.85 31.20 -3.38
C CYS A 596 -4.50 29.88 -2.67
N ALA A 597 -3.28 29.35 -2.83
CA ALA A 597 -2.80 28.10 -2.23
C ALA A 597 -3.51 26.79 -2.62
N ALA A 598 -4.61 26.80 -3.35
CA ALA A 598 -5.36 25.59 -3.71
C ALA A 598 -4.48 24.54 -4.40
N CYS A 599 -3.65 24.94 -5.36
CA CYS A 599 -2.85 24.00 -6.16
C CYS A 599 -1.80 23.23 -5.35
N TRP A 600 -1.08 23.88 -4.43
CA TRP A 600 -0.03 23.20 -3.64
C TRP A 600 -0.59 22.54 -2.38
N THR A 601 -1.75 22.96 -1.87
CA THR A 601 -2.42 22.31 -0.73
C THR A 601 -3.20 21.06 -1.14
N LEU A 602 -3.72 21.03 -2.37
CA LEU A 602 -4.54 19.93 -2.89
C LEU A 602 -3.78 18.95 -3.77
N CYS A 603 -2.50 19.18 -4.05
CA CYS A 603 -1.68 18.21 -4.77
C CYS A 603 -1.35 16.99 -3.86
N PRO A 604 -1.81 15.77 -4.17
CA PRO A 604 -1.51 14.58 -3.36
C PRO A 604 -0.03 14.20 -3.39
N HIS A 605 0.63 14.38 -4.53
CA HIS A 605 2.00 13.92 -4.79
C HIS A 605 3.07 14.99 -4.60
N SER A 606 2.77 16.12 -3.94
CA SER A 606 3.72 17.24 -3.77
C SER A 606 4.41 17.69 -5.07
N ALA A 607 3.72 17.58 -6.21
CA ALA A 607 4.26 17.92 -7.53
C ALA A 607 4.19 19.42 -7.82
N ILE A 608 3.42 20.19 -7.05
CA ILE A 608 3.44 21.66 -7.11
C ILE A 608 4.42 22.13 -6.04
N GLU A 609 5.61 22.56 -6.46
CA GLU A 609 6.62 23.12 -5.58
C GLU A 609 6.47 24.63 -5.49
N VAL A 610 6.53 25.15 -4.27
CA VAL A 610 6.32 26.58 -3.98
C VAL A 610 7.41 27.15 -3.07
N ASN A 611 7.72 28.42 -3.30
CA ASN A 611 8.64 29.20 -2.47
C ASN A 611 8.18 30.66 -2.43
N ALA A 612 8.41 31.37 -1.33
CA ALA A 612 8.13 32.81 -1.22
C ALA A 612 9.40 33.55 -0.76
N GLN A 613 9.88 34.50 -1.57
CA GLN A 613 11.12 35.23 -1.30
C GLN A 613 10.98 36.74 -1.55
N PRO A 614 11.54 37.60 -0.68
CA PRO A 614 11.80 38.99 -1.02
C PRO A 614 12.70 39.09 -2.27
N ILE A 615 12.50 40.13 -3.09
CA ILE A 615 13.25 40.31 -4.34
C ILE A 615 14.77 40.36 -4.10
N ALA A 616 15.21 41.02 -3.02
CA ALA A 616 16.62 41.09 -2.65
C ALA A 616 17.21 39.69 -2.35
N GLN A 617 16.42 38.82 -1.71
CA GLN A 617 16.85 37.46 -1.37
C GLN A 617 16.95 36.58 -2.63
N LEU A 618 16.07 36.75 -3.62
CA LEU A 618 16.18 36.08 -4.92
C LEU A 618 17.49 36.44 -5.65
N LEU A 619 17.86 37.72 -5.62
CA LEU A 619 19.10 38.20 -6.23
C LEU A 619 20.34 37.63 -5.53
N GLU A 620 20.37 37.65 -4.19
CA GLU A 620 21.48 37.07 -3.43
C GLU A 620 21.55 35.54 -3.60
N ALA A 621 20.42 34.84 -3.69
CA ALA A 621 20.38 33.41 -3.97
C ALA A 621 20.96 33.08 -5.35
N GLY A 622 20.65 33.88 -6.36
CA GLY A 622 21.24 33.76 -7.70
C GLY A 622 22.75 34.01 -7.71
N ILE A 623 23.23 35.03 -7.01
CA ILE A 623 24.67 35.31 -6.87
C ILE A 623 25.39 34.16 -6.15
N ALA A 624 24.80 33.63 -5.08
CA ALA A 624 25.32 32.49 -4.35
C ALA A 624 25.34 31.21 -5.20
N ALA A 625 24.32 30.97 -6.03
CA ALA A 625 24.27 29.83 -6.96
C ALA A 625 25.42 29.86 -7.97
N VAL A 626 25.71 31.03 -8.55
CA VAL A 626 26.88 31.23 -9.43
C VAL A 626 28.19 30.97 -8.68
N GLY A 627 28.28 31.39 -7.41
CA GLY A 627 29.44 31.11 -6.56
C GLY A 627 29.69 29.61 -6.37
N ARG A 628 28.64 28.82 -6.20
CA ARG A 628 28.73 27.34 -6.05
C ARG A 628 29.26 26.65 -7.30
N SER A 629 29.07 27.22 -8.49
CA SER A 629 29.64 26.69 -9.75
C SER A 629 31.08 27.14 -10.03
N GLY A 630 31.75 27.78 -9.05
CA GLY A 630 33.13 28.25 -9.16
C GLY A 630 33.29 29.51 -10.00
N ARG A 631 32.19 30.19 -10.33
CA ARG A 631 32.15 31.44 -11.11
C ARG A 631 31.84 32.61 -10.17
N SER A 632 32.12 33.84 -10.60
CA SER A 632 31.86 35.05 -9.80
C SER A 632 30.82 35.94 -10.46
N ALA A 633 29.75 36.25 -9.71
CA ALA A 633 28.77 37.28 -10.04
C ALA A 633 28.90 38.52 -9.12
N GLU A 634 30.06 38.70 -8.47
CA GLU A 634 30.28 39.75 -7.45
C GLU A 634 30.05 41.17 -7.98
N GLY A 635 30.32 41.40 -9.28
CA GLY A 635 30.06 42.66 -9.96
C GLY A 635 28.59 43.13 -9.94
N LEU A 636 27.66 42.22 -9.61
CA LEU A 636 26.22 42.50 -9.48
C LEU A 636 25.81 42.96 -8.07
N ARG A 637 26.54 42.61 -6.99
CA ARG A 637 26.13 42.88 -5.59
C ARG A 637 25.87 44.35 -5.31
N ARG A 638 26.69 45.25 -5.87
CA ARG A 638 26.52 46.71 -5.72
C ARG A 638 25.21 47.25 -6.34
N PHE A 639 24.57 46.49 -7.22
CA PHE A 639 23.31 46.86 -7.86
C PHE A 639 22.11 46.12 -7.27
N THR A 640 22.29 45.12 -6.40
CA THR A 640 21.21 44.30 -5.83
C THR A 640 20.06 45.16 -5.30
N ARG A 641 20.36 46.20 -4.49
CA ARG A 641 19.34 47.10 -3.95
C ARG A 641 18.56 47.86 -5.03
N LYS A 642 19.26 48.46 -6.00
CA LYS A 642 18.63 49.25 -7.08
C LYS A 642 17.83 48.36 -8.03
N LEU A 643 18.32 47.16 -8.30
CA LEU A 643 17.61 46.14 -9.08
C LEU A 643 16.35 45.69 -8.34
N ALA A 644 16.44 45.43 -7.03
CA ALA A 644 15.29 45.07 -6.22
C ALA A 644 14.22 46.18 -6.20
N GLU A 645 14.61 47.44 -6.03
CA GLU A 645 13.71 48.60 -6.10
C GLU A 645 13.03 48.71 -7.48
N ARG A 646 13.78 48.49 -8.56
CA ARG A 646 13.25 48.57 -9.91
C ARG A 646 12.30 47.41 -10.22
N ILE A 647 12.65 46.19 -9.84
CA ILE A 647 11.78 45.02 -9.97
C ILE A 647 10.52 45.23 -9.12
N ALA A 648 10.63 45.81 -7.93
CA ALA A 648 9.48 46.09 -7.07
C ALA A 648 8.52 47.10 -7.71
N PHE A 649 9.06 48.11 -8.40
CA PHE A 649 8.27 49.05 -9.21
C PHE A 649 7.57 48.34 -10.38
N GLU A 650 8.26 47.47 -11.11
CA GLU A 650 7.67 46.72 -12.22
C GLU A 650 6.58 45.76 -11.75
N ALA A 651 6.77 45.11 -10.60
CA ALA A 651 5.82 44.18 -9.96
C ALA A 651 4.48 44.85 -9.56
N ALA A 652 4.44 46.18 -9.42
CA ALA A 652 3.21 46.91 -9.13
C ALA A 652 2.21 46.87 -10.30
N THR A 653 2.71 46.70 -11.54
CA THR A 653 1.89 46.66 -12.77
C THR A 653 1.99 45.34 -13.52
N ARG A 654 3.10 44.61 -13.33
CA ARG A 654 3.37 43.32 -13.92
C ARG A 654 3.19 42.25 -12.85
N HIS A 655 2.02 41.64 -12.80
CA HIS A 655 1.64 40.71 -11.73
C HIS A 655 2.33 39.33 -11.81
N GLY A 656 2.98 38.99 -12.94
CA GLY A 656 3.77 37.77 -13.06
C GLY A 656 4.66 37.70 -14.31
N GLY A 657 5.50 36.67 -14.38
CA GLY A 657 6.28 36.29 -15.55
C GLY A 657 7.51 35.45 -15.19
N THR A 658 8.45 35.32 -16.14
CA THR A 658 9.75 34.70 -15.86
C THR A 658 10.69 35.68 -15.14
N LEU A 659 11.44 35.19 -14.15
CA LEU A 659 12.37 36.04 -13.40
C LEU A 659 13.46 36.63 -14.31
N GLY A 660 13.91 35.88 -15.31
CA GLY A 660 14.90 36.33 -16.29
C GLY A 660 14.45 37.57 -17.04
N GLU A 661 13.20 37.62 -17.50
CA GLU A 661 12.64 38.81 -18.16
C GLU A 661 12.60 40.02 -17.23
N TRP A 662 12.23 39.82 -15.96
CA TRP A 662 12.21 40.89 -14.95
C TRP A 662 13.62 41.41 -14.67
N LEU A 663 14.61 40.50 -14.54
CA LEU A 663 16.01 40.83 -14.33
C LEU A 663 16.59 41.64 -15.50
N VAL A 664 16.35 41.21 -16.74
CA VAL A 664 16.85 41.90 -17.94
C VAL A 664 16.20 43.29 -18.09
N SER A 665 14.88 43.39 -17.91
CA SER A 665 14.14 44.65 -17.96
C SER A 665 14.68 45.66 -16.94
N ALA A 666 14.73 45.23 -15.67
CA ALA A 666 15.18 46.08 -14.57
C ALA A 666 16.65 46.51 -14.72
N ALA A 667 17.52 45.57 -15.11
CA ALA A 667 18.93 45.87 -15.33
C ALA A 667 19.17 46.83 -16.50
N GLY A 668 18.36 46.74 -17.57
CA GLY A 668 18.41 47.70 -18.67
C GLY A 668 18.23 49.14 -18.18
N ALA A 669 17.21 49.38 -17.35
CA ALA A 669 16.95 50.69 -16.75
C ALA A 669 18.01 51.12 -15.73
N VAL A 670 18.39 50.22 -14.82
CA VAL A 670 19.36 50.52 -13.74
C VAL A 670 20.76 50.77 -14.30
N PHE A 671 21.22 49.98 -15.27
CA PHE A 671 22.55 50.13 -15.86
C PHE A 671 22.63 51.36 -16.78
N ALA A 672 21.56 51.71 -17.49
CA ALA A 672 21.50 52.95 -18.27
C ALA A 672 21.61 54.19 -17.37
N ALA A 673 20.96 54.18 -16.21
CA ALA A 673 21.01 55.28 -15.25
C ALA A 673 22.32 55.37 -14.44
N ALA A 674 23.12 54.29 -14.40
CA ALA A 674 24.31 54.20 -13.54
C ALA A 674 25.58 54.88 -14.11
N ALA A 675 25.58 55.31 -15.38
CA ALA A 675 26.69 56.02 -16.04
C ALA A 675 28.09 55.37 -15.82
N LEU A 676 28.18 54.05 -15.93
CA LEU A 676 29.39 53.26 -15.68
C LEU A 676 30.38 53.35 -16.85
N ALA A 677 31.68 53.21 -16.56
CA ALA A 677 32.71 52.98 -17.57
C ALA A 677 32.41 51.68 -18.37
N PRO A 678 32.77 51.60 -19.68
CA PRO A 678 32.42 50.48 -20.55
C PRO A 678 32.82 49.11 -20.00
N GLU A 679 33.99 49.00 -19.37
CA GLU A 679 34.52 47.75 -18.81
C GLU A 679 33.69 47.29 -17.60
N ARG A 680 33.30 48.24 -16.73
CA ARG A 680 32.48 47.96 -15.53
C ARG A 680 31.03 47.65 -15.87
N LEU A 681 30.52 48.21 -16.98
CA LEU A 681 29.21 47.87 -17.53
C LEU A 681 29.22 46.45 -18.14
N ALA A 682 30.29 46.09 -18.86
CA ALA A 682 30.47 44.75 -19.40
C ALA A 682 30.56 43.69 -18.28
N GLU A 683 31.32 43.97 -17.21
CA GLU A 683 31.41 43.11 -16.01
C GLU A 683 30.04 42.89 -15.35
N ALA A 684 29.25 43.96 -15.15
CA ALA A 684 27.92 43.87 -14.55
C ALA A 684 26.92 43.11 -15.43
N ARG A 685 26.97 43.29 -16.76
CA ARG A 685 26.13 42.55 -17.72
C ARG A 685 26.51 41.07 -17.77
N ALA A 686 27.81 40.75 -17.72
CA ALA A 686 28.26 39.37 -17.64
C ALA A 686 27.77 38.70 -16.36
N ALA A 687 27.94 39.35 -15.20
CA ALA A 687 27.44 38.85 -13.91
C ALA A 687 25.91 38.65 -13.90
N LEU A 688 25.14 39.57 -14.50
CA LEU A 688 23.70 39.41 -14.65
C LEU A 688 23.33 38.20 -15.52
N ALA A 689 24.04 37.98 -16.64
CA ALA A 689 23.79 36.83 -17.50
C ALA A 689 24.07 35.50 -16.78
N LEU A 690 25.07 35.46 -15.89
CA LEU A 690 25.31 34.29 -15.02
C LEU A 690 24.13 34.04 -14.10
N VAL A 691 23.68 35.06 -13.37
CA VAL A 691 22.55 34.93 -12.45
C VAL A 691 21.27 34.54 -13.21
N ALA A 692 21.01 35.15 -14.36
CA ALA A 692 19.87 34.81 -15.21
C ALA A 692 19.94 33.36 -15.75
N SER A 693 21.15 32.82 -15.99
CA SER A 693 21.30 31.43 -16.42
C SER A 693 21.00 30.39 -15.33
N GLU A 694 21.21 30.74 -14.06
CA GLU A 694 20.96 29.85 -12.92
C GLU A 694 19.50 29.91 -12.44
N ILE A 695 18.93 31.12 -12.32
CA ILE A 695 17.59 31.33 -11.71
C ILE A 695 16.58 32.05 -12.61
N GLY A 696 16.96 32.45 -13.82
CA GLY A 696 16.07 33.23 -14.70
C GLY A 696 14.86 32.46 -15.22
N VAL A 697 14.92 31.13 -15.23
CA VAL A 697 13.80 30.25 -15.64
C VAL A 697 12.67 30.20 -14.61
N LEU A 698 12.89 30.71 -13.40
CA LEU A 698 11.88 30.74 -12.33
C LEU A 698 10.64 31.51 -12.75
N GLN A 699 9.48 30.91 -12.49
CA GLN A 699 8.18 31.53 -12.70
C GLN A 699 7.76 32.27 -11.44
N VAL A 700 7.62 33.60 -11.52
CA VAL A 700 7.37 34.47 -10.36
C VAL A 700 6.05 35.23 -10.48
N ALA A 701 5.33 35.36 -9.36
CA ALA A 701 4.07 36.09 -9.28
C ALA A 701 4.02 37.02 -8.05
N ALA A 702 3.54 38.24 -8.27
CA ALA A 702 3.25 39.21 -7.22
C ALA A 702 1.76 39.07 -6.83
N THR A 703 1.50 38.41 -5.70
CA THR A 703 0.14 38.00 -5.30
C THR A 703 -0.35 38.74 -4.04
N PRO A 704 -1.68 38.82 -3.83
CA PRO A 704 -2.26 39.24 -2.56
C PRO A 704 -1.73 38.41 -1.37
N GLU A 705 -1.63 39.03 -0.19
CA GLU A 705 -1.13 38.46 1.08
C GLU A 705 0.38 38.16 1.13
N LEU A 706 1.02 37.86 -0.02
CA LEU A 706 2.46 37.63 -0.12
C LEU A 706 3.25 38.87 -0.57
N TYR A 707 2.77 39.60 -1.58
CA TYR A 707 3.42 40.80 -2.08
C TYR A 707 2.61 42.07 -1.78
N PHE A 708 1.30 42.00 -1.96
CA PHE A 708 0.37 43.07 -1.64
C PHE A 708 -0.36 42.81 -0.32
N SER A 709 -0.68 43.86 0.42
CA SER A 709 -1.63 43.81 1.55
C SER A 709 -3.02 43.45 1.05
N SER A 710 -3.93 43.06 1.95
CA SER A 710 -5.34 42.84 1.62
C SER A 710 -6.03 44.08 1.04
N ALA A 711 -5.45 45.29 1.21
CA ALA A 711 -5.91 46.54 0.63
C ALA A 711 -5.26 46.86 -0.75
N GLY A 712 -4.44 45.96 -1.29
CA GLY A 712 -3.80 46.10 -2.60
C GLY A 712 -2.53 46.96 -2.62
N THR A 713 -2.01 47.37 -1.46
CA THR A 713 -0.76 48.14 -1.36
C THR A 713 0.46 47.22 -1.26
N ALA A 714 1.56 47.55 -1.94
CA ALA A 714 2.79 46.77 -1.86
C ALA A 714 3.35 46.78 -0.42
N LEU A 715 3.74 45.61 0.08
CA LEU A 715 4.32 45.44 1.41
C LEU A 715 5.80 45.81 1.39
N ALA A 716 6.29 46.44 2.46
CA ALA A 716 7.70 46.79 2.60
C ALA A 716 8.61 45.53 2.64
N ASP A 717 8.08 44.42 3.17
CA ASP A 717 8.68 43.08 3.22
C ASP A 717 8.02 42.12 2.22
N GLY A 718 7.41 42.64 1.14
CA GLY A 718 6.71 41.85 0.14
C GLY A 718 7.58 40.76 -0.49
N ALA A 719 7.04 39.55 -0.59
CA ALA A 719 7.69 38.38 -1.16
C ALA A 719 7.00 37.98 -2.47
N LEU A 720 7.80 37.65 -3.49
CA LEU A 720 7.29 37.06 -4.73
C LEU A 720 7.05 35.57 -4.51
N LEU A 721 5.91 35.08 -5.00
CA LEU A 721 5.61 33.66 -5.06
C LEU A 721 6.35 33.05 -6.25
N VAL A 722 7.10 32.00 -6.00
CA VAL A 722 7.72 31.13 -7.01
C VAL A 722 6.96 29.83 -7.01
N LEU A 723 6.48 29.38 -8.18
CA LEU A 723 5.75 28.12 -8.32
C LEU A 723 6.26 27.35 -9.53
N ALA A 724 6.51 26.06 -9.33
CA ALA A 724 6.91 25.15 -10.39
C ALA A 724 6.12 23.84 -10.30
N VAL A 725 5.82 23.24 -11.46
CA VAL A 725 5.22 21.91 -11.56
C VAL A 725 6.37 20.93 -11.80
N ASP A 726 6.58 20.00 -10.89
CA ASP A 726 7.57 18.94 -11.03
C ASP A 726 7.02 17.85 -11.96
N PRO A 727 7.53 17.75 -13.21
CA PRO A 727 7.02 16.77 -14.17
C PRO A 727 7.36 15.33 -13.76
N ASP A 728 8.34 15.17 -12.89
CA ASP A 728 8.86 13.90 -12.43
C ASP A 728 8.04 13.33 -11.25
N ARG A 729 7.22 14.18 -10.60
CA ARG A 729 6.26 13.81 -9.53
C ARG A 729 4.79 13.97 -9.93
N CYS A 730 4.48 14.77 -10.94
CA CYS A 730 3.11 15.06 -11.35
C CYS A 730 2.42 13.88 -12.05
N THR A 731 1.40 13.31 -11.41
CA THR A 731 0.61 12.22 -11.98
C THR A 731 -0.51 12.67 -12.92
N ALA A 732 -0.48 13.93 -13.37
CA ALA A 732 -1.53 14.56 -14.19
C ALA A 732 -2.96 14.38 -13.63
N CYS A 733 -3.09 14.45 -12.31
CA CYS A 733 -4.37 14.24 -11.62
C CYS A 733 -5.39 15.38 -11.85
N GLY A 734 -4.99 16.57 -12.27
CA GLY A 734 -5.95 17.64 -12.57
C GLY A 734 -6.65 18.31 -11.39
N ILE A 735 -6.58 17.77 -10.17
CA ILE A 735 -7.17 18.41 -8.97
C ILE A 735 -6.73 19.88 -8.86
N CYS A 736 -5.43 20.15 -9.07
CA CYS A 736 -4.89 21.51 -9.04
C CYS A 736 -5.42 22.43 -10.15
N VAL A 737 -5.86 21.88 -11.29
CA VAL A 737 -6.44 22.63 -12.42
C VAL A 737 -7.92 22.91 -12.12
N ALA A 738 -8.68 21.88 -11.73
CA ALA A 738 -10.10 21.98 -11.39
C ALA A 738 -10.35 23.03 -10.30
N GLU A 739 -9.45 23.13 -9.33
CA GLU A 739 -9.55 24.05 -8.19
C GLU A 739 -8.88 25.41 -8.44
N CYS A 740 -8.28 25.63 -9.61
CA CYS A 740 -7.66 26.89 -9.98
C CYS A 740 -8.67 27.84 -10.62
N ALA A 741 -9.50 28.48 -9.79
CA ALA A 741 -10.47 29.49 -10.24
C ALA A 741 -9.92 30.58 -11.20
N PRO A 742 -8.69 31.12 -11.04
CA PRO A 742 -8.16 32.12 -11.99
C PRO A 742 -7.58 31.51 -13.27
N GLU A 743 -7.62 30.19 -13.45
CA GLU A 743 -7.02 29.47 -14.59
C GLU A 743 -5.53 29.75 -14.76
N ALA A 744 -4.82 29.92 -13.64
CA ALA A 744 -3.36 30.05 -13.60
C ALA A 744 -2.65 28.70 -13.82
N LEU A 745 -3.37 27.58 -13.67
CA LEU A 745 -2.91 26.25 -14.07
C LEU A 745 -3.81 25.75 -15.18
N VAL A 746 -3.22 25.40 -16.31
CA VAL A 746 -3.97 24.97 -17.51
C VAL A 746 -3.52 23.57 -17.91
N ARG A 747 -4.47 22.65 -18.02
CA ARG A 747 -4.22 21.30 -18.51
C ARG A 747 -3.85 21.34 -19.99
N GLN A 748 -2.79 20.64 -20.37
CA GLN A 748 -2.45 20.45 -21.77
C GLN A 748 -3.35 19.41 -22.43
N ALA A 749 -3.80 19.69 -23.65
CA ALA A 749 -4.50 18.71 -24.47
C ALA A 749 -3.57 17.55 -24.81
N VAL A 750 -4.00 16.32 -24.51
CA VAL A 750 -3.28 15.11 -24.89
C VAL A 750 -3.60 14.83 -26.37
N SER A 751 -2.72 15.22 -27.29
CA SER A 751 -2.90 14.86 -28.71
C SER A 751 -2.57 13.38 -28.94
N ALA A 752 -3.33 12.72 -29.81
CA ALA A 752 -3.12 11.32 -30.20
C ALA A 752 -1.82 11.06 -31.01
N ALA A 753 -1.12 12.11 -31.44
CA ALA A 753 0.23 12.03 -32.00
C ALA A 753 1.26 12.44 -30.92
N PRO A 754 2.45 11.82 -30.83
CA PRO A 754 3.53 12.33 -30.00
C PRO A 754 3.85 13.74 -30.49
N ALA A 755 3.55 14.76 -29.70
CA ALA A 755 3.90 16.13 -30.06
C ALA A 755 5.43 16.23 -30.15
N ASP A 756 5.95 16.69 -31.29
CA ASP A 756 7.38 16.88 -31.61
C ASP A 756 8.16 17.82 -30.64
N GLY A 757 7.59 18.19 -29.48
CA GLY A 757 8.18 19.08 -28.47
C GLY A 757 8.05 18.62 -27.01
N ALA A 758 7.44 17.47 -26.70
CA ALA A 758 7.25 17.01 -25.31
C ALA A 758 8.58 16.83 -24.53
N PRO A 759 9.67 16.28 -25.09
CA PRO A 759 10.94 16.16 -24.38
C PRO A 759 11.58 17.50 -24.02
N ALA A 760 11.48 18.50 -24.90
CA ALA A 760 12.03 19.84 -24.67
C ALA A 760 11.28 20.59 -23.56
N ARG A 761 9.94 20.44 -23.51
CA ARG A 761 9.11 21.00 -22.42
C ARG A 761 9.49 20.39 -21.06
N LEU A 762 9.53 19.07 -20.97
CA LEU A 762 9.90 18.36 -19.73
C LEU A 762 11.30 18.78 -19.25
N ALA A 763 12.24 19.01 -20.18
CA ALA A 763 13.57 19.52 -19.85
C ALA A 763 13.52 20.96 -19.27
N ALA A 764 12.67 21.83 -19.81
CA ALA A 764 12.47 23.19 -19.30
C ALA A 764 11.80 23.21 -17.91
N GLU A 765 10.81 22.35 -17.68
CA GLU A 765 10.15 22.19 -16.38
C GLU A 765 11.15 21.67 -15.32
N ARG A 766 11.96 20.66 -15.68
CA ARG A 766 13.07 20.17 -14.82
C ARG A 766 14.11 21.25 -14.51
N ALA A 767 14.42 22.12 -15.47
CA ALA A 767 15.32 23.26 -15.24
C ALA A 767 14.72 24.28 -14.26
N THR A 768 13.40 24.48 -14.30
CA THR A 768 12.68 25.35 -13.37
C THR A 768 12.71 24.80 -11.94
N ILE A 769 12.48 23.49 -11.77
CA ILE A 769 12.61 22.80 -10.48
C ILE A 769 14.04 22.92 -9.94
N HIS A 770 15.05 22.69 -10.78
CA HIS A 770 16.44 22.85 -10.39
C HIS A 770 16.76 24.27 -9.91
N ALA A 771 16.25 25.29 -10.61
CA ALA A 771 16.41 26.68 -10.19
C ALA A 771 15.72 26.98 -8.85
N LEU A 772 14.57 26.34 -8.57
CA LEU A 772 13.85 26.50 -7.31
C LEU A 772 14.62 25.87 -6.14
N ASP A 773 15.27 24.73 -6.36
CA ASP A 773 16.13 24.06 -5.38
C ASP A 773 17.35 24.90 -4.95
N LEU A 774 17.79 25.85 -5.78
CA LEU A 774 18.90 26.75 -5.47
C LEU A 774 18.51 27.86 -4.47
N LEU A 775 17.21 28.09 -4.27
CA LEU A 775 16.67 29.11 -3.37
C LEU A 775 16.69 28.65 -1.91
N PRO A 776 16.88 29.58 -0.95
CA PRO A 776 16.69 29.27 0.46
C PRO A 776 15.25 28.84 0.78
N ALA A 777 15.03 28.39 2.02
CA ALA A 777 13.69 28.18 2.55
C ALA A 777 12.83 29.45 2.40
N SER A 778 11.52 29.28 2.18
CA SER A 778 10.56 30.38 2.13
C SER A 778 10.74 31.33 3.31
N ASP A 779 10.64 32.63 3.05
CA ASP A 779 10.83 33.64 4.07
C ASP A 779 9.84 33.47 5.24
N LYS A 780 10.34 33.60 6.48
CA LYS A 780 9.55 33.35 7.68
C LYS A 780 8.39 34.35 7.82
N ALA A 781 8.60 35.62 7.48
CA ALA A 781 7.54 36.62 7.56
C ALA A 781 6.44 36.34 6.52
N ALA A 782 6.82 35.90 5.32
CA ALA A 782 5.86 35.45 4.31
C ALA A 782 5.04 34.25 4.79
N VAL A 783 5.67 33.24 5.40
CA VAL A 783 4.97 32.07 5.96
C VAL A 783 3.99 32.45 7.08
N GLU A 784 4.39 33.33 8.00
CA GLU A 784 3.51 33.80 9.07
C GLU A 784 2.34 34.64 8.55
N ARG A 785 2.57 35.45 7.50
CA ARG A 785 1.48 36.18 6.82
C ARG A 785 0.47 35.23 6.18
N VAL A 786 0.92 34.17 5.51
CA VAL A 786 0.03 33.14 4.95
C VAL A 786 -0.76 32.45 6.06
N ALA A 787 -0.13 32.14 7.20
CA ALA A 787 -0.80 31.49 8.33
C ALA A 787 -1.91 32.37 8.94
N ALA A 788 -1.68 33.69 8.99
CA ALA A 788 -2.63 34.67 9.52
C ALA A 788 -3.72 35.08 8.51
N ALA A 789 -3.52 34.81 7.21
CA ALA A 789 -4.44 35.22 6.16
C ALA A 789 -5.75 34.39 6.21
N PRO A 790 -6.93 35.01 6.37
CA PRO A 790 -8.21 34.29 6.53
C PRO A 790 -8.60 33.38 5.36
N LYS A 791 -8.09 33.67 4.14
CA LYS A 791 -8.38 32.90 2.93
C LYS A 791 -7.37 31.79 2.61
N LEU A 792 -6.22 31.74 3.30
CA LEU A 792 -5.15 30.77 3.05
C LEU A 792 -4.98 29.79 4.22
N GLY A 793 -4.95 30.32 5.45
CA GLY A 793 -4.96 29.52 6.66
C GLY A 793 -3.68 28.71 6.94
N PRO A 794 -3.71 27.89 8.02
CA PRO A 794 -2.52 27.21 8.54
C PRO A 794 -1.98 26.11 7.62
N LEU A 795 -2.83 25.48 6.79
CA LEU A 795 -2.41 24.42 5.87
C LEU A 795 -1.55 24.96 4.73
N ALA A 796 -1.96 26.09 4.13
CA ALA A 796 -1.19 26.76 3.10
C ALA A 796 0.20 27.18 3.62
N ALA A 797 0.27 27.69 4.85
CA ALA A 797 1.52 28.07 5.49
C ALA A 797 2.40 26.85 5.81
N ALA A 798 1.80 25.76 6.32
CA ALA A 798 2.52 24.52 6.60
C ALA A 798 3.20 23.96 5.34
N LEU A 799 2.51 23.95 4.21
CA LEU A 799 3.04 23.41 2.95
C LEU A 799 3.89 24.41 2.15
N LEU A 800 3.96 25.67 2.58
CA LEU A 800 4.92 26.66 2.08
C LEU A 800 6.28 26.58 2.80
N ALA A 801 6.27 26.08 4.04
CA ALA A 801 7.46 25.91 4.86
C ALA A 801 8.13 24.55 4.60
N PRO A 802 9.48 24.45 4.56
CA PRO A 802 10.18 23.19 4.30
C PRO A 802 9.80 22.07 5.28
N GLU A 803 9.67 22.39 6.57
CA GLU A 803 9.33 21.43 7.62
C GLU A 803 7.98 20.73 7.41
N GLY A 804 7.04 21.36 6.70
CA GLY A 804 5.73 20.75 6.43
C GLY A 804 5.70 19.87 5.17
N VAL A 805 6.72 19.94 4.31
CA VAL A 805 6.79 19.17 3.07
C VAL A 805 7.68 17.93 3.21
N VAL A 806 8.76 18.04 4.00
CA VAL A 806 9.75 16.96 4.18
C VAL A 806 9.20 15.67 4.79
N PRO A 807 8.25 15.67 5.76
CA PRO A 807 7.77 14.43 6.37
C PRO A 807 7.16 13.44 5.37
N LEU A 808 6.66 13.95 4.24
CA LEU A 808 6.05 13.12 3.21
C LEU A 808 6.28 13.72 1.82
N ALA A 809 7.39 13.32 1.21
CA ALA A 809 7.79 13.82 -0.10
C ALA A 809 6.89 13.32 -1.23
N GLY A 810 7.08 13.92 -2.39
CA GLY A 810 6.33 13.59 -3.59
C GLY A 810 6.85 12.37 -4.34
N PHE A 811 5.97 11.84 -5.19
CA PHE A 811 6.07 10.58 -5.91
C PHE A 811 6.26 9.35 -5.03
N ASP A 812 5.13 8.66 -4.84
CA ASP A 812 5.02 7.27 -4.45
C ASP A 812 4.05 6.66 -5.47
N ARG A 813 3.76 5.37 -5.32
CA ARG A 813 2.84 4.69 -6.22
C ARG A 813 1.38 4.81 -5.80
N ALA A 814 1.00 5.83 -5.02
CA ALA A 814 -0.41 6.16 -4.84
C ALA A 814 -1.03 6.46 -6.19
N ARG A 815 -2.25 5.94 -6.40
CA ARG A 815 -3.05 6.26 -7.58
C ARG A 815 -3.06 7.78 -7.79
N PRO A 816 -3.08 8.27 -9.04
CA PRO A 816 -3.26 9.69 -9.28
C PRO A 816 -4.43 10.18 -8.40
N GLY A 817 -4.34 11.37 -7.80
CA GLY A 817 -5.50 11.97 -7.14
C GLY A 817 -5.97 11.24 -5.88
N SER A 818 -5.14 10.36 -5.33
CA SER A 818 -5.44 9.59 -4.12
C SER A 818 -5.83 10.51 -2.95
N ALA A 819 -7.09 10.38 -2.53
CA ALA A 819 -7.66 11.06 -1.38
C ALA A 819 -6.91 10.75 -0.08
N SER A 820 -6.58 9.47 0.12
CA SER A 820 -5.88 8.98 1.30
C SER A 820 -4.46 9.55 1.38
N ARG A 821 -3.74 9.58 0.25
CA ARG A 821 -2.41 10.19 0.19
C ARG A 821 -2.45 11.70 0.45
N LEU A 822 -3.44 12.40 -0.11
CA LEU A 822 -3.66 13.82 0.14
C LEU A 822 -3.96 14.10 1.62
N ALA A 823 -4.85 13.32 2.24
CA ALA A 823 -5.19 13.44 3.66
C ALA A 823 -3.95 13.30 4.56
N VAL A 824 -3.12 12.28 4.33
CA VAL A 824 -1.89 12.08 5.11
C VAL A 824 -0.89 13.21 4.88
N ARG A 825 -0.75 13.72 3.64
CA ARG A 825 0.10 14.88 3.34
C ARG A 825 -0.27 16.10 4.17
N GLN A 826 -1.54 16.46 4.13
CA GLN A 826 -2.06 17.64 4.81
C GLN A 826 -1.96 17.45 6.34
N ALA A 827 -2.27 16.25 6.85
CA ALA A 827 -2.14 15.93 8.26
C ALA A 827 -0.68 16.04 8.76
N PHE A 828 0.27 15.51 7.99
CA PHE A 828 1.70 15.53 8.36
C PHE A 828 2.29 16.93 8.26
N GLY A 829 1.92 17.70 7.23
CA GLY A 829 2.38 19.09 7.10
C GLY A 829 1.93 19.94 8.28
N LEU A 830 0.65 19.85 8.66
CA LEU A 830 0.11 20.55 9.84
C LEU A 830 0.78 20.07 11.14
N LEU A 831 0.97 18.76 11.32
CA LEU A 831 1.60 18.21 12.52
C LEU A 831 3.06 18.65 12.65
N ALA A 832 3.82 18.61 11.56
CA ALA A 832 5.21 19.04 11.54
C ALA A 832 5.34 20.52 11.89
N ARG A 833 4.48 21.38 11.31
CA ARG A 833 4.43 22.80 11.68
C ARG A 833 4.09 23.01 13.15
N ALA A 834 3.16 22.23 13.71
CA ALA A 834 2.81 22.32 15.12
C ALA A 834 3.96 21.87 16.05
N LEU A 835 4.76 20.89 15.65
CA LEU A 835 5.88 20.34 16.44
C LEU A 835 7.21 21.10 16.25
N ALA A 836 7.37 21.88 15.18
CA ALA A 836 8.60 22.61 14.90
C ALA A 836 9.02 23.60 16.03
N PRO A 837 8.12 24.41 16.61
CA PRO A 837 8.45 25.29 17.74
C PRO A 837 8.93 24.52 18.97
N ARG A 838 8.31 23.36 19.26
CA ARG A 838 8.72 22.47 20.35
C ARG A 838 10.15 21.99 20.16
N ARG A 839 10.52 21.56 18.95
CA ARG A 839 11.89 21.11 18.64
C ARG A 839 12.90 22.25 18.76
N ALA A 840 12.55 23.44 18.27
CA ALA A 840 13.39 24.62 18.39
C ALA A 840 13.65 25.01 19.86
N ALA A 841 12.61 24.96 20.70
CA ALA A 841 12.72 25.26 22.13
C ALA A 841 13.65 24.27 22.86
N GLN A 842 13.54 22.97 22.57
CA GLN A 842 14.42 21.94 23.14
C GLN A 842 15.88 22.16 22.78
N ARG A 843 16.17 22.46 21.51
CA ARG A 843 17.53 22.75 21.05
C ARG A 843 18.11 23.97 21.76
N ALA A 844 17.33 25.06 21.83
CA ALA A 844 17.74 26.27 22.53
C ALA A 844 18.02 26.03 24.01
N GLU A 845 17.20 25.19 24.67
CA GLU A 845 17.40 24.81 26.06
C GLU A 845 18.70 24.01 26.27
N LEU A 846 18.93 22.97 25.46
CA LEU A 846 20.14 22.15 25.55
C LEU A 846 21.39 22.96 25.25
N GLN A 847 21.34 23.86 24.26
CA GLN A 847 22.44 24.76 23.94
C GLN A 847 22.77 25.66 25.13
N LYS A 848 21.77 26.35 25.69
CA LYS A 848 21.96 27.23 26.86
C LYS A 848 22.49 26.46 28.07
N LEU A 849 22.01 25.23 28.29
CA LEU A 849 22.49 24.38 29.38
C LEU A 849 23.94 23.93 29.15
N GLY A 850 24.29 23.56 27.93
CA GLY A 850 25.65 23.21 27.52
C GLY A 850 26.63 24.37 27.67
N GLU A 851 26.24 25.58 27.27
CA GLU A 851 27.03 26.81 27.43
C GLU A 851 27.31 27.10 28.92
N ARG A 852 26.28 27.00 29.79
CA ARG A 852 26.44 27.16 31.24
C ARG A 852 27.35 26.10 31.87
N LEU A 853 27.26 24.84 31.42
CA LEU A 853 28.14 23.77 31.89
C LEU A 853 29.58 24.01 31.45
N ALA A 854 29.80 24.43 30.20
CA ALA A 854 31.12 24.79 29.70
C ALA A 854 31.71 25.97 30.49
N GLU A 855 30.92 27.01 30.76
CA GLU A 855 31.32 28.13 31.61
C GLU A 855 31.69 27.66 33.04
N ALA A 856 30.91 26.76 33.63
CA ALA A 856 31.21 26.20 34.95
C ALA A 856 32.52 25.37 34.97
N VAL A 857 32.80 24.61 33.90
CA VAL A 857 34.07 23.89 33.69
C VAL A 857 35.22 24.89 33.61
N HIS A 858 35.12 25.90 32.74
CA HIS A 858 36.15 26.93 32.57
C HIS A 858 36.38 27.74 33.85
N SER A 859 35.32 28.12 34.58
CA SER A 859 35.42 28.84 35.86
C SER A 859 36.08 28.00 36.96
N THR A 860 35.81 26.69 36.99
CA THR A 860 36.43 25.78 37.98
C THR A 860 37.92 25.59 37.70
N LEU A 861 38.31 25.51 36.43
CA LEU A 861 39.72 25.51 36.02
C LEU A 861 40.38 26.88 36.23
N GLY A 862 39.66 27.97 35.96
CA GLY A 862 40.13 29.35 36.09
C GLY A 862 40.41 29.75 37.54
N ARG A 863 39.59 29.30 38.51
CA ARG A 863 39.86 29.48 39.95
C ARG A 863 41.11 28.78 40.47
N ALA A 864 41.66 27.83 39.71
CA ALA A 864 42.95 27.22 39.99
C ALA A 864 44.13 28.14 39.66
N LEU A 865 43.89 29.22 38.91
CA LEU A 865 44.86 30.28 38.61
C LEU A 865 44.86 31.30 39.78
N PRO A 866 46.03 31.82 40.19
CA PRO A 866 46.13 32.68 41.35
C PRO A 866 45.61 34.10 41.08
N ASP A 867 44.45 34.46 41.66
CA ASP A 867 43.88 35.81 41.57
C ASP A 867 44.41 36.81 42.62
N ARG A 868 45.07 36.33 43.69
CA ARG A 868 45.39 37.17 44.87
C ARG A 868 46.84 37.64 44.99
N ASP A 869 47.75 37.12 44.17
CA ASP A 869 49.16 37.57 44.15
C ASP A 869 49.62 37.82 42.72
N LEU A 870 49.07 38.88 42.11
CA LEU A 870 49.47 39.37 40.79
C LEU A 870 50.98 39.69 40.74
N ALA A 871 51.61 40.01 41.88
CA ALA A 871 53.05 40.24 41.97
C ALA A 871 53.86 38.93 41.87
N ALA A 872 53.37 37.82 42.43
CA ALA A 872 53.94 36.49 42.23
C ALA A 872 53.74 35.97 40.81
N LEU A 873 52.57 36.21 40.21
CA LEU A 873 52.30 35.86 38.82
C LEU A 873 53.22 36.65 37.87
N SER A 874 53.39 37.96 38.10
CA SER A 874 54.35 38.80 37.36
C SER A 874 55.78 38.28 37.49
N ARG A 875 56.26 37.99 38.71
CA ARG A 875 57.62 37.41 38.92
C ARG A 875 57.80 36.08 38.16
N GLY A 876 56.77 35.24 38.14
CA GLY A 876 56.76 34.00 37.38
C GLY A 876 56.83 34.22 35.86
N LEU A 877 56.05 35.18 35.34
CA LEU A 877 56.06 35.57 33.92
C LEU A 877 57.37 36.25 33.50
N ASP A 878 57.94 37.11 34.35
CA ASP A 878 59.23 37.78 34.13
C ASP A 878 60.39 36.76 34.09
N SER A 879 60.30 35.68 34.88
CA SER A 879 61.26 34.58 34.86
C SER A 879 61.10 33.64 33.64
N ALA A 880 59.96 33.67 32.94
CA ALA A 880 59.65 32.76 31.84
C ALA A 880 60.28 33.17 30.49
N GLY A 881 60.75 34.42 30.36
CA GLY A 881 61.30 34.97 29.12
C GLY A 881 60.23 35.25 28.07
N GLY A 882 60.31 36.40 27.38
CA GLY A 882 59.27 36.96 26.49
C GLY A 882 59.00 36.22 25.17
N GLY A 883 58.71 34.92 25.22
CA GLY A 883 58.26 34.11 24.07
C GLY A 883 56.88 33.51 24.31
N VAL A 884 56.24 33.03 23.22
CA VAL A 884 55.02 32.23 23.30
C VAL A 884 55.38 30.86 23.87
N VAL A 885 54.76 30.48 25.00
CA VAL A 885 55.03 29.21 25.71
C VAL A 885 53.75 28.38 25.77
N ASP A 886 53.88 27.06 25.71
CA ASP A 886 52.77 26.11 25.90
C ASP A 886 52.17 26.21 27.32
N LEU A 887 50.86 26.00 27.46
CA LEU A 887 50.14 26.15 28.72
C LEU A 887 50.62 25.14 29.79
N GLY A 888 50.98 23.92 29.38
CA GLY A 888 51.51 22.90 30.28
C GLY A 888 52.92 23.24 30.79
N GLU A 889 53.74 23.85 29.93
CA GLU A 889 55.09 24.31 30.31
C GLU A 889 55.04 25.57 31.18
N LEU A 890 54.12 26.50 30.89
CA LEU A 890 53.85 27.67 31.72
C LEU A 890 53.34 27.27 33.13
N ALA A 891 52.41 26.31 33.21
CA ALA A 891 51.89 25.79 34.47
C ALA A 891 52.98 25.12 35.33
N THR A 892 53.90 24.38 34.70
CA THR A 892 55.02 23.71 35.39
C THR A 892 56.02 24.72 35.96
N ARG A 893 56.31 25.81 35.24
CA ARG A 893 57.20 26.89 35.68
C ARG A 893 56.60 27.74 36.82
N LEU A 894 55.28 27.89 36.85
CA LEU A 894 54.54 28.63 37.89
C LEU A 894 54.28 27.81 39.17
N ALA A 895 54.41 26.47 39.12
CA ALA A 895 54.08 25.57 40.22
C ALA A 895 54.90 25.79 41.52
N GLY A 896 56.09 26.41 41.44
CA GLY A 896 56.95 26.69 42.60
C GLY A 896 56.69 28.02 43.32
N VAL A 897 55.90 28.93 42.73
CA VAL A 897 55.74 30.33 43.19
C VAL A 897 54.33 30.58 43.75
N VAL A 898 53.39 29.66 43.53
CA VAL A 898 51.96 29.83 43.81
C VAL A 898 51.48 28.79 44.82
N THR A 899 50.98 29.22 45.98
CA THR A 899 50.17 28.36 46.86
C THR A 899 48.78 28.21 46.25
N SER A 900 48.58 27.21 45.41
CA SER A 900 47.34 27.01 44.64
C SER A 900 46.16 26.58 45.52
N GLU A 901 44.96 27.08 45.20
CA GLU A 901 43.71 26.45 45.62
C GLU A 901 43.59 25.07 44.96
N ARG A 902 43.15 24.07 45.71
CA ARG A 902 43.00 22.69 45.22
C ARG A 902 41.76 22.58 44.32
N VAL A 903 41.92 22.10 43.09
CA VAL A 903 40.81 21.79 42.18
C VAL A 903 40.14 20.48 42.62
N ASP A 904 38.82 20.52 42.84
CA ASP A 904 38.01 19.32 43.06
C ASP A 904 37.84 18.56 41.72
N VAL A 905 38.75 17.62 41.46
CA VAL A 905 38.78 16.80 40.23
C VAL A 905 37.51 15.97 40.07
N SER A 906 36.92 15.50 41.17
CA SER A 906 35.67 14.72 41.14
C SER A 906 34.51 15.58 40.66
N ARG A 907 34.40 16.83 41.15
CA ARG A 907 33.38 17.77 40.67
C ARG A 907 33.61 18.16 39.21
N LEU A 908 34.86 18.40 38.81
CA LEU A 908 35.20 18.73 37.42
C LEU A 908 34.83 17.57 36.47
N GLY A 909 35.11 16.33 36.87
CA GLY A 909 34.72 15.12 36.13
C GLY A 909 33.21 15.06 35.91
N HIS A 910 32.40 15.27 36.96
CA HIS A 910 30.94 15.26 36.83
C HIS A 910 30.41 16.38 35.92
N LEU A 911 30.99 17.58 35.96
CA LEU A 911 30.60 18.69 35.07
C LEU A 911 30.90 18.36 33.60
N VAL A 912 32.06 17.75 33.32
CA VAL A 912 32.43 17.30 31.97
C VAL A 912 31.52 16.17 31.49
N GLU A 913 31.20 15.21 32.34
CA GLU A 913 30.24 14.14 32.03
C GLU A 913 28.84 14.68 31.74
N ALA A 914 28.36 15.62 32.55
CA ALA A 914 27.07 16.30 32.31
C ALA A 914 27.09 17.08 31.00
N ALA A 915 28.17 17.81 30.70
CA ALA A 915 28.31 18.54 29.44
C ALA A 915 28.31 17.60 28.23
N ARG A 916 29.02 16.47 28.31
CA ARG A 916 29.00 15.43 27.27
C ARG A 916 27.61 14.84 27.09
N ALA A 917 26.93 14.48 28.17
CA ALA A 917 25.58 13.91 28.11
C ALA A 917 24.56 14.89 27.50
N VAL A 918 24.65 16.18 27.82
CA VAL A 918 23.81 17.24 27.20
C VAL A 918 24.15 17.42 25.71
N ALA A 919 25.43 17.40 25.35
CA ALA A 919 25.87 17.49 23.96
C ALA A 919 25.42 16.27 23.13
N ASP A 920 25.53 15.07 23.69
CA ASP A 920 25.04 13.82 23.07
C ASP A 920 23.52 13.85 22.87
N LEU A 921 22.78 14.37 23.85
CA LEU A 921 21.33 14.56 23.73
C LEU A 921 21.01 15.58 22.63
N GLY A 922 21.76 16.68 22.55
CA GLY A 922 21.64 17.69 21.49
C GLY A 922 21.93 17.12 20.09
N ALA A 923 22.99 16.31 19.96
CA ALA A 923 23.35 15.64 18.71
C ALA A 923 22.25 14.69 18.22
N ARG A 924 21.58 13.97 19.13
CA ARG A 924 20.43 13.10 18.79
C ARG A 924 19.21 13.85 18.29
N LEU A 925 19.03 15.12 18.68
CA LEU A 925 17.96 15.98 18.17
C LEU A 925 18.27 16.60 16.79
N GLY A 926 19.46 16.32 16.24
CA GLY A 926 19.95 16.84 14.96
C GLY A 926 20.40 18.31 15.01
N ALA A 927 21.20 18.71 14.02
CA ALA A 927 21.64 20.10 13.87
C ALA A 927 20.48 21.03 13.48
N GLY A 928 20.63 22.33 13.74
CA GLY A 928 19.65 23.38 13.44
C GLY A 928 18.99 23.27 12.06
N ASP A 929 19.77 22.90 11.06
CA ASP A 929 19.40 22.87 9.64
C ASP A 929 19.11 21.46 9.09
N ASP A 930 19.14 20.42 9.93
CA ASP A 930 18.85 19.06 9.48
C ASP A 930 17.34 18.83 9.34
N ALA A 931 16.85 19.01 8.12
CA ALA A 931 15.45 18.86 7.74
C ALA A 931 14.88 17.46 7.99
N LEU A 932 15.73 16.42 8.15
CA LEU A 932 15.32 15.04 8.42
C LEU A 932 15.29 14.70 9.91
N SER A 933 15.57 15.67 10.80
CA SER A 933 15.42 15.47 12.24
C SER A 933 13.97 15.07 12.56
N PRO A 934 13.73 13.86 13.11
CA PRO A 934 12.38 13.34 13.20
C PRO A 934 11.55 14.15 14.19
N LEU A 935 10.49 14.79 13.71
CA LEU A 935 9.51 15.48 14.56
C LEU A 935 8.52 14.49 15.19
N PHE A 936 8.21 13.41 14.48
CA PHE A 936 7.35 12.30 14.88
C PHE A 936 7.80 11.02 14.18
N SER A 937 7.22 9.87 14.53
CA SER A 937 7.40 8.60 13.84
C SER A 937 6.06 8.01 13.42
N VAL A 938 6.06 7.16 12.39
CA VAL A 938 4.84 6.66 11.75
C VAL A 938 4.76 5.15 11.84
N VAL A 939 3.59 4.63 12.22
CA VAL A 939 3.21 3.23 12.05
C VAL A 939 2.13 3.16 11.00
N VAL A 940 2.37 2.42 9.92
CA VAL A 940 1.41 2.24 8.83
C VAL A 940 0.71 0.89 9.00
N GLY A 941 -0.60 0.91 9.25
CA GLY A 941 -1.42 -0.30 9.33
C GLY A 941 -1.75 -0.90 7.96
N PRO A 942 -2.36 -2.09 7.94
CA PRO A 942 -2.88 -2.68 6.73
C PRO A 942 -4.08 -1.86 6.20
N GLY A 943 -4.41 -2.05 4.91
CA GLY A 943 -5.54 -1.37 4.28
C GLY A 943 -5.26 -0.96 2.83
N GLU A 944 -6.29 -0.91 1.99
CA GLU A 944 -6.17 -0.51 0.58
C GLU A 944 -5.85 0.98 0.47
N ALA A 945 -6.46 1.82 1.32
CA ALA A 945 -6.26 3.27 1.29
C ALA A 945 -4.80 3.66 1.65
N LEU A 946 -4.09 2.78 2.37
CA LEU A 946 -2.69 2.94 2.78
C LEU A 946 -1.73 2.07 1.97
N SER A 947 -2.19 1.39 0.92
CA SER A 947 -1.35 0.50 0.10
C SER A 947 -0.09 1.20 -0.42
N TRP A 948 -0.21 2.45 -0.89
CA TRP A 948 0.89 3.27 -1.39
C TRP A 948 2.01 3.53 -0.37
N ALA A 949 1.69 3.51 0.94
CA ALA A 949 2.65 3.76 2.01
C ALA A 949 3.46 2.52 2.40
N ARG A 950 3.14 1.36 1.81
CA ARG A 950 3.67 0.04 2.22
C ARG A 950 4.48 -0.66 1.14
N GLN A 951 4.56 -0.07 -0.05
CA GLN A 951 5.11 -0.73 -1.23
C GLN A 951 6.61 -0.60 -1.30
N PHE A 952 7.30 -1.74 -1.38
CA PHE A 952 8.71 -1.79 -1.73
C PHE A 952 8.87 -1.57 -3.25
N PRO A 953 9.86 -0.81 -3.73
CA PRO A 953 10.98 -0.18 -3.03
C PRO A 953 10.73 1.26 -2.54
N ASP A 954 9.47 1.71 -2.49
CA ASP A 954 9.13 3.12 -2.33
C ASP A 954 9.08 3.52 -0.85
N ASN A 955 9.77 4.60 -0.50
CA ASN A 955 9.65 5.20 0.83
C ASN A 955 9.45 6.71 0.71
N PRO A 956 8.19 7.20 0.72
CA PRO A 956 7.90 8.62 0.64
C PRO A 956 8.12 9.35 1.98
N PHE A 957 8.38 8.63 3.07
CA PHE A 957 8.48 9.21 4.40
C PHE A 957 9.86 9.83 4.63
N GLY A 958 9.87 11.12 5.01
CA GLY A 958 11.06 11.81 5.52
C GLY A 958 11.23 11.67 7.04
N VAL A 959 10.36 10.88 7.66
CA VAL A 959 10.36 10.53 9.09
C VAL A 959 10.49 9.01 9.25
N PRO A 960 10.95 8.51 10.41
CA PRO A 960 10.96 7.08 10.69
C PRO A 960 9.56 6.49 10.51
N ALA A 961 9.44 5.53 9.60
CA ALA A 961 8.19 4.84 9.29
C ALA A 961 8.38 3.33 9.44
N THR A 962 7.36 2.65 9.97
CA THR A 962 7.33 1.20 10.09
C THR A 962 5.99 0.68 9.61
N VAL A 963 6.02 -0.33 8.75
CA VAL A 963 4.82 -0.98 8.24
C VAL A 963 4.45 -2.15 9.14
N ALA A 964 3.24 -2.13 9.70
CA ALA A 964 2.70 -3.25 10.45
C ALA A 964 2.04 -4.25 9.48
N VAL A 965 2.50 -5.50 9.51
CA VAL A 965 1.84 -6.60 8.79
C VAL A 965 0.52 -6.98 9.47
N SER A 966 0.46 -6.88 10.80
CA SER A 966 -0.72 -7.07 11.64
C SER A 966 -0.58 -6.28 12.94
N ALA A 967 -1.69 -6.07 13.67
CA ALA A 967 -1.70 -5.42 14.97
C ALA A 967 -0.98 -4.04 15.05
N PRO A 968 -1.26 -3.09 14.13
CA PRO A 968 -0.60 -1.78 14.09
C PRO A 968 -0.68 -1.03 15.42
N ILE A 969 -1.81 -1.10 16.13
CA ILE A 969 -2.00 -0.42 17.41
C ILE A 969 -1.07 -0.98 18.50
N ALA A 970 -0.87 -2.30 18.53
CA ALA A 970 0.03 -2.93 19.48
C ALA A 970 1.50 -2.58 19.20
N LEU A 971 1.91 -2.56 17.93
CA LEU A 971 3.23 -2.11 17.53
C LEU A 971 3.48 -0.66 17.94
N ALA A 972 2.52 0.22 17.65
CA ALA A 972 2.59 1.64 18.03
C ALA A 972 2.70 1.83 19.54
N ARG A 973 1.95 1.05 20.33
CA ARG A 973 2.06 1.04 21.80
C ARG A 973 3.48 0.69 22.26
N GLY A 974 4.08 -0.35 21.67
CA GLY A 974 5.45 -0.76 21.99
C GLY A 974 6.47 0.33 21.69
N LEU A 975 6.37 0.95 20.51
CA LEU A 975 7.23 2.08 20.12
C LEU A 975 7.03 3.29 21.04
N ALA A 976 5.79 3.63 21.39
CA ALA A 976 5.48 4.74 22.27
C ALA A 976 6.06 4.54 23.68
N ILE A 977 5.98 3.32 24.22
CA ILE A 977 6.62 2.98 25.51
C ILE A 977 8.13 3.21 25.42
N ALA A 978 8.78 2.74 24.36
CA ALA A 978 10.21 2.97 24.15
C ALA A 978 10.56 4.47 24.09
N GLU A 979 9.72 5.29 23.46
CA GLU A 979 9.90 6.76 23.44
C GLU A 979 9.70 7.39 24.82
N THR A 980 8.78 6.89 25.65
CA THR A 980 8.66 7.37 27.03
C THR A 980 9.92 7.06 27.85
N GLU A 981 10.55 5.90 27.65
CA GLU A 981 11.81 5.55 28.32
C GLU A 981 12.96 6.45 27.86
N ARG A 982 13.02 6.79 26.57
CA ARG A 982 13.99 7.76 26.04
C ARG A 982 13.79 9.15 26.63
N ALA A 983 12.55 9.60 26.79
CA ALA A 983 12.24 10.87 27.43
C ALA A 983 12.61 10.87 28.92
N VAL A 984 12.35 9.78 29.64
CA VAL A 984 12.80 9.61 31.04
C VAL A 984 14.33 9.69 31.12
N ALA A 985 15.04 9.03 30.20
CA ALA A 985 16.50 9.11 30.13
C ALA A 985 16.99 10.55 29.87
N ALA A 986 16.34 11.28 28.95
CA ALA A 986 16.63 12.70 28.71
C ALA A 986 16.37 13.57 29.95
N ALA A 987 15.26 13.37 30.65
CA ALA A 987 14.94 14.08 31.88
C ALA A 987 15.97 13.83 32.99
N ARG A 988 16.50 12.59 33.11
CA ARG A 988 17.60 12.29 34.04
C ARG A 988 18.85 13.13 33.73
N VAL A 989 19.21 13.26 32.45
CA VAL A 989 20.34 14.09 32.00
C VAL A 989 20.10 15.56 32.34
N LEU A 990 18.92 16.10 32.00
CA LEU A 990 18.56 17.49 32.24
C LEU A 990 18.54 17.84 33.73
N ARG A 991 17.85 17.04 34.55
CA ARG A 991 17.78 17.25 36.00
C ARG A 991 19.16 17.15 36.64
N ARG A 992 19.99 16.17 36.23
CA ARG A 992 21.37 16.05 36.74
C ARG A 992 22.21 17.27 36.38
N ALA A 993 22.18 17.70 35.11
CA ALA A 993 22.92 18.87 34.65
C ALA A 993 22.53 20.14 35.41
N ARG A 994 21.24 20.37 35.65
CA ARG A 994 20.75 21.50 36.46
C ARG A 994 21.23 21.39 37.91
N LEU A 995 21.16 20.20 38.53
CA LEU A 995 21.66 19.97 39.90
C LEU A 995 23.16 20.22 40.04
N GLU A 996 23.98 19.84 39.06
CA GLU A 996 25.43 20.10 39.09
C GLU A 996 25.78 21.59 39.04
N LEU A 997 24.95 22.39 38.34
CA LEU A 997 25.09 23.84 38.27
C LEU A 997 24.59 24.54 39.54
N GLU A 998 23.43 24.13 40.06
CA GLU A 998 22.69 24.87 41.08
C GLU A 998 22.92 24.35 42.51
N ARG A 999 23.00 23.03 42.69
CA ARG A 999 23.08 22.35 44.00
C ARG A 999 24.07 21.16 43.97
N PRO A 1000 25.39 21.41 43.85
CA PRO A 1000 26.39 20.37 43.58
C PRO A 1000 26.51 19.29 44.67
N GLN A 1001 26.19 19.63 45.92
CA GLN A 1001 26.22 18.66 47.03
C GLN A 1001 25.10 17.63 46.92
N GLU A 1002 23.92 18.04 46.44
CA GLU A 1002 22.78 17.14 46.22
C GLU A 1002 22.92 16.35 44.93
N ALA A 1003 23.59 16.90 43.92
CA ALA A 1003 23.94 16.18 42.70
C ALA A 1003 24.68 14.87 43.02
N ARG A 1004 25.53 14.82 44.07
CA ARG A 1004 26.23 13.59 44.49
C ARG A 1004 25.30 12.45 44.89
N LEU A 1005 24.12 12.74 45.45
CA LEU A 1005 23.12 11.75 45.88
C LEU A 1005 22.01 11.52 44.84
N ALA A 1006 21.97 12.36 43.79
CA ALA A 1006 20.95 12.30 42.75
C ALA A 1006 20.87 11.01 41.91
N PRO A 1007 21.94 10.20 41.69
CA PRO A 1007 21.84 9.02 40.81
C PRO A 1007 20.77 8.02 41.25
N GLU A 1008 20.68 7.71 42.56
CA GLU A 1008 19.70 6.76 43.08
C GLU A 1008 18.26 7.28 42.99
N LEU A 1009 18.06 8.59 43.22
CA LEU A 1009 16.75 9.23 43.10
C LEU A 1009 16.31 9.33 41.63
N LEU A 1010 17.22 9.73 40.73
CA LEU A 1010 16.94 9.84 39.29
C LEU A 1010 16.76 8.48 38.63
N ALA A 1011 17.39 7.41 39.14
CA ALA A 1011 17.19 6.04 38.65
C ALA A 1011 15.73 5.56 38.80
N ARG A 1012 15.00 6.07 39.79
CA ARG A 1012 13.59 5.73 40.05
C ARG A 1012 12.59 6.57 39.25
N LEU A 1013 13.07 7.56 38.49
CA LEU A 1013 12.22 8.43 37.68
C LEU A 1013 11.44 7.59 36.65
N ALA A 1014 10.13 7.79 36.59
CA ALA A 1014 9.22 7.18 35.63
C ALA A 1014 8.48 8.25 34.81
N TRP A 1015 7.85 7.85 33.69
CA TRP A 1015 7.12 8.74 32.78
C TRP A 1015 6.11 9.67 33.48
N GLY A 1016 5.44 9.17 34.52
CA GLY A 1016 4.48 9.95 35.31
C GLY A 1016 5.09 11.14 36.03
N ASP A 1017 6.37 11.05 36.41
CA ASP A 1017 7.10 12.06 37.21
C ASP A 1017 7.66 13.23 36.39
N LEU A 1018 7.57 13.14 35.06
CA LEU A 1018 8.07 14.16 34.15
C LEU A 1018 7.10 15.35 34.09
N ASP A 1019 7.64 16.56 34.03
CA ASP A 1019 6.83 17.74 33.77
C ASP A 1019 6.44 17.84 32.27
N ALA A 1020 5.61 18.83 31.92
CA ALA A 1020 5.15 19.00 30.54
C ALA A 1020 6.30 19.25 29.55
N ALA A 1021 7.34 19.99 29.96
CA ALA A 1021 8.50 20.29 29.13
C ALA A 1021 9.38 19.05 28.93
N GLU A 1022 9.63 18.26 29.98
CA GLU A 1022 10.41 17.02 29.91
C GLU A 1022 9.72 15.96 29.05
N ARG A 1023 8.38 15.85 29.14
CA ARG A 1023 7.61 14.96 28.27
C ARG A 1023 7.75 15.30 26.79
N THR A 1024 8.08 16.55 26.45
CA THR A 1024 8.27 16.93 25.05
C THR A 1024 9.45 16.20 24.38
N PHE A 1025 10.38 15.64 25.16
CA PHE A 1025 11.51 14.88 24.62
C PHE A 1025 11.10 13.53 24.02
N ALA A 1026 9.91 13.01 24.34
CA ALA A 1026 9.37 11.82 23.67
C ALA A 1026 8.98 12.17 22.23
N VAL A 1027 9.41 11.38 21.25
CA VAL A 1027 8.95 11.53 19.86
C VAL A 1027 7.53 10.98 19.75
N PRO A 1028 6.54 11.76 19.26
CA PRO A 1028 5.19 11.25 19.10
C PRO A 1028 5.10 10.13 18.05
N ILE A 1029 4.27 9.11 18.32
CA ILE A 1029 3.98 8.02 17.38
C ILE A 1029 2.63 8.26 16.72
N VAL A 1030 2.60 8.40 15.40
CA VAL A 1030 1.40 8.53 14.59
C VAL A 1030 1.07 7.18 13.95
N VAL A 1031 -0.12 6.66 14.21
CA VAL A 1031 -0.61 5.41 13.62
C VAL A 1031 -1.57 5.75 12.50
N LEU A 1032 -1.25 5.34 11.28
CA LEU A 1032 -2.13 5.43 10.13
C LEU A 1032 -2.90 4.12 9.99
N ILE A 1033 -4.22 4.20 9.96
CA ILE A 1033 -5.12 3.09 9.66
C ILE A 1033 -6.22 3.59 8.74
N ASP A 1034 -6.85 2.68 7.98
CA ASP A 1034 -8.05 3.00 7.24
C ASP A 1034 -9.29 2.35 7.88
N GLU A 1035 -10.47 2.67 7.37
CA GLU A 1035 -11.74 2.15 7.91
C GLU A 1035 -11.91 0.62 7.82
N SER A 1036 -11.03 -0.08 7.09
CA SER A 1036 -11.04 -1.55 7.03
C SER A 1036 -10.47 -2.20 8.29
N ALA A 1037 -9.75 -1.44 9.13
CA ALA A 1037 -9.30 -1.90 10.43
C ALA A 1037 -10.51 -2.31 11.30
N GLY A 1038 -10.59 -3.61 11.62
CA GLY A 1038 -11.72 -4.21 12.31
C GLY A 1038 -11.93 -3.72 13.75
N ASP A 1039 -13.02 -4.17 14.36
CA ASP A 1039 -13.45 -3.73 15.69
C ASP A 1039 -12.42 -4.04 16.79
N ASP A 1040 -11.59 -5.07 16.62
CA ASP A 1040 -10.50 -5.42 17.54
C ASP A 1040 -9.41 -4.35 17.59
N GLU A 1041 -8.99 -3.83 16.43
CA GLU A 1041 -8.02 -2.72 16.35
C GLU A 1041 -8.61 -1.44 16.95
N ALA A 1042 -9.91 -1.23 16.71
CA ALA A 1042 -10.65 -0.13 17.31
C ALA A 1042 -10.63 -0.25 18.86
N GLY A 1043 -10.97 -1.42 19.40
CA GLY A 1043 -10.89 -1.70 20.84
C GLY A 1043 -9.49 -1.50 21.40
N ALA A 1044 -8.46 -1.97 20.70
CA ALA A 1044 -7.06 -1.75 21.07
C ALA A 1044 -6.68 -0.26 21.06
N ALA A 1045 -7.18 0.50 20.09
CA ALA A 1045 -6.92 1.94 19.98
C ALA A 1045 -7.54 2.69 21.16
N ASN A 1046 -8.75 2.33 21.58
CA ASN A 1046 -9.37 2.91 22.77
C ASN A 1046 -8.50 2.70 24.02
N ALA A 1047 -7.97 1.47 24.21
CA ALA A 1047 -7.06 1.19 25.32
C ALA A 1047 -5.73 1.95 25.20
N LEU A 1048 -5.21 2.15 23.99
CA LEU A 1048 -4.01 2.93 23.74
C LEU A 1048 -4.20 4.42 24.06
N LEU A 1049 -5.33 5.01 23.66
CA LEU A 1049 -5.65 6.42 23.90
C LEU A 1049 -5.78 6.72 25.40
N ALA A 1050 -6.36 5.80 26.17
CA ALA A 1050 -6.46 5.89 27.63
C ALA A 1050 -5.12 5.74 28.37
N ALA A 1051 -4.09 5.19 27.73
CA ALA A 1051 -2.79 4.93 28.36
C ALA A 1051 -1.92 6.19 28.56
N ALA A 1052 -2.37 7.36 28.10
CA ALA A 1052 -1.66 8.64 28.28
C ALA A 1052 -0.22 8.63 27.72
N LEU A 1053 0.00 7.87 26.64
CA LEU A 1053 1.24 7.80 25.85
C LEU A 1053 1.22 8.85 24.72
N PRO A 1054 2.37 9.33 24.23
CA PRO A 1054 2.48 10.34 23.17
C PRO A 1054 2.11 9.76 21.78
N VAL A 1055 0.83 9.45 21.58
CA VAL A 1055 0.34 8.70 20.41
C VAL A 1055 -0.85 9.37 19.73
N ALA A 1056 -0.84 9.39 18.40
CA ALA A 1056 -1.98 9.87 17.61
C ALA A 1056 -2.45 8.74 16.67
N VAL A 1057 -3.74 8.38 16.74
CA VAL A 1057 -4.37 7.44 15.82
C VAL A 1057 -5.08 8.24 14.74
N VAL A 1058 -4.65 8.12 13.49
CA VAL A 1058 -5.23 8.78 12.33
C VAL A 1058 -5.96 7.73 11.48
N THR A 1059 -7.28 7.84 11.41
CA THR A 1059 -8.13 6.95 10.60
C THR A 1059 -8.52 7.62 9.29
N LEU A 1060 -8.27 6.97 8.16
CA LEU A 1060 -8.73 7.41 6.85
C LEU A 1060 -10.09 6.78 6.55
N ASP A 1061 -11.12 7.62 6.42
CA ASP A 1061 -12.50 7.21 6.18
C ASP A 1061 -12.82 7.37 4.68
N GLY A 1062 -13.07 6.26 3.97
CA GLY A 1062 -13.36 6.25 2.55
C GLY A 1062 -14.81 6.63 2.21
N GLY A 1063 -15.67 6.84 3.20
CA GLY A 1063 -17.08 7.19 3.01
C GLY A 1063 -17.97 6.00 2.61
N TYR A 1064 -17.55 4.75 2.86
CA TYR A 1064 -18.26 3.52 2.46
C TYR A 1064 -19.38 3.06 3.41
N GLY A 1065 -19.82 3.95 4.32
CA GLY A 1065 -21.15 3.81 4.89
C GLY A 1065 -21.28 2.88 6.10
N ARG A 1066 -20.23 2.68 6.90
CA ARG A 1066 -20.47 2.34 8.33
C ARG A 1066 -20.92 3.55 9.13
N GLY A 1067 -20.51 4.77 8.77
CA GLY A 1067 -20.95 6.00 9.43
C GLY A 1067 -20.92 5.86 10.98
N PRO A 1068 -21.99 6.22 11.71
CA PRO A 1068 -22.07 6.04 13.15
C PRO A 1068 -22.06 4.59 13.67
N ARG A 1069 -22.04 3.59 12.79
CA ARG A 1069 -21.98 2.15 13.12
C ARG A 1069 -20.57 1.57 13.05
N SER A 1070 -19.53 2.34 12.69
CA SER A 1070 -18.16 1.84 12.82
C SER A 1070 -17.73 1.85 14.29
N ALA A 1071 -16.95 0.85 14.73
CA ALA A 1071 -16.37 0.87 16.07
C ALA A 1071 -15.51 2.14 16.29
N TRP A 1072 -14.85 2.62 15.24
CA TRP A 1072 -14.12 3.90 15.23
C TRP A 1072 -14.98 5.11 15.57
N TRP A 1073 -16.25 5.13 15.15
CA TRP A 1073 -17.20 6.17 15.55
C TRP A 1073 -17.56 6.07 17.03
N ALA A 1074 -17.89 4.87 17.50
CA ALA A 1074 -18.24 4.63 18.89
C ALA A 1074 -17.10 5.04 19.83
N ILE A 1075 -15.85 4.78 19.44
CA ILE A 1075 -14.67 5.20 20.20
C ILE A 1075 -14.50 6.71 20.16
N ALA A 1076 -14.67 7.36 19.00
CA ALA A 1076 -14.61 8.82 18.93
C ALA A 1076 -15.64 9.47 19.87
N VAL A 1077 -16.87 8.94 19.92
CA VAL A 1077 -17.90 9.39 20.87
C VAL A 1077 -17.50 9.09 22.32
N THR A 1078 -16.95 7.90 22.60
CA THR A 1078 -16.56 7.48 23.95
C THR A 1078 -15.39 8.31 24.48
N ALA A 1079 -14.33 8.46 23.70
CA ALA A 1079 -13.15 9.27 24.00
C ALA A 1079 -13.55 10.74 24.21
N ALA A 1080 -14.40 11.28 23.32
CA ALA A 1080 -14.97 12.61 23.51
C ALA A 1080 -15.74 12.68 24.83
N SER A 1081 -16.59 11.70 25.15
CA SER A 1081 -17.43 11.72 26.35
C SER A 1081 -16.62 11.58 27.66
N ALA A 1082 -15.51 10.84 27.63
CA ALA A 1082 -14.60 10.67 28.76
C ALA A 1082 -13.81 11.95 29.10
N GLY A 1083 -13.67 12.88 28.14
CA GLY A 1083 -12.91 14.12 28.33
C GLY A 1083 -11.40 13.91 28.40
N GLU A 1084 -10.92 12.73 28.00
CA GLU A 1084 -9.50 12.36 27.99
C GLU A 1084 -8.97 12.32 26.55
N GLY A 1085 -8.09 13.27 26.21
CA GLY A 1085 -7.41 13.34 24.91
C GLY A 1085 -8.16 14.14 23.83
N ILE A 1086 -7.55 14.18 22.64
CA ILE A 1086 -8.03 14.98 21.50
C ILE A 1086 -8.88 14.09 20.59
N VAL A 1087 -10.04 14.59 20.17
CA VAL A 1087 -10.84 13.97 19.11
C VAL A 1087 -11.09 15.00 18.01
N ALA A 1088 -10.70 14.70 16.78
CA ALA A 1088 -10.96 15.58 15.65
C ALA A 1088 -11.49 14.84 14.43
N HIS A 1089 -12.47 15.45 13.77
CA HIS A 1089 -13.00 15.04 12.49
C HIS A 1089 -12.70 16.13 11.45
N ALA A 1090 -11.98 15.75 10.41
CA ALA A 1090 -11.56 16.63 9.32
C ALA A 1090 -11.92 15.98 7.97
N ALA A 1091 -11.93 16.77 6.91
CA ALA A 1091 -12.14 16.27 5.55
C ALA A 1091 -11.11 16.91 4.62
N ILE A 1092 -10.69 16.16 3.60
CA ILE A 1092 -9.90 16.75 2.52
C ILE A 1092 -10.71 17.88 1.88
N ALA A 1093 -10.15 19.10 1.87
CA ALA A 1093 -10.80 20.26 1.28
C ALA A 1093 -9.75 21.24 0.78
N GLY A 1094 -10.10 21.99 -0.26
CA GLY A 1094 -9.43 23.22 -0.62
C GLY A 1094 -10.04 24.38 0.17
N ASP A 1095 -9.20 25.22 0.76
CA ASP A 1095 -9.65 26.44 1.50
C ASP A 1095 -10.27 27.50 0.57
N ALA A 1096 -10.27 27.26 -0.75
CA ALA A 1096 -10.67 28.20 -1.77
C ALA A 1096 -12.11 27.93 -2.28
N ALA A 1097 -13.11 28.51 -1.62
CA ALA A 1097 -14.25 29.20 -2.24
C ALA A 1097 -15.40 29.40 -1.24
N GLY A 1098 -15.43 30.55 -0.55
CA GLY A 1098 -16.61 31.41 -0.29
C GLY A 1098 -17.99 30.85 0.11
N GLY A 1099 -18.15 29.57 0.44
CA GLY A 1099 -19.39 28.98 0.97
C GLY A 1099 -19.39 28.97 2.50
N ALA A 1100 -20.56 28.97 3.12
CA ALA A 1100 -20.75 29.10 4.57
C ALA A 1100 -20.25 27.92 5.44
N GLY A 1101 -19.38 27.05 4.92
CA GLY A 1101 -18.68 25.99 5.65
C GLY A 1101 -17.18 26.28 5.70
N GLY A 1102 -16.58 26.36 6.89
CA GLY A 1102 -15.15 26.64 7.07
C GLY A 1102 -14.22 25.59 6.44
N SER A 1103 -12.91 25.85 6.50
CA SER A 1103 -11.83 24.94 6.06
C SER A 1103 -12.03 23.51 6.57
N GLY A 1104 -12.04 22.53 5.68
CA GLY A 1104 -12.18 21.10 6.03
C GLY A 1104 -11.06 20.58 6.95
N MET A 1105 -9.90 21.25 6.95
CA MET A 1105 -8.71 20.86 7.73
C MET A 1105 -8.44 21.75 8.95
N ALA A 1106 -9.22 22.81 9.17
CA ALA A 1106 -9.12 23.64 10.38
C ALA A 1106 -9.23 22.82 11.69
N PRO A 1107 -10.18 21.88 11.85
CA PRO A 1107 -10.25 21.05 13.06
C PRO A 1107 -8.98 20.26 13.33
N LEU A 1108 -8.28 19.84 12.27
CA LEU A 1108 -7.04 19.10 12.37
C LEU A 1108 -5.87 20.00 12.83
N ALA A 1109 -5.79 21.22 12.32
CA ALA A 1109 -4.79 22.19 12.76
C ALA A 1109 -4.93 22.52 14.26
N GLU A 1110 -6.16 22.66 14.75
CA GLU A 1110 -6.46 22.85 16.18
C GLU A 1110 -6.02 21.63 17.00
N ALA A 1111 -6.39 20.42 16.56
CA ALA A 1111 -5.99 19.17 17.21
C ALA A 1111 -4.47 19.04 17.32
N TRP A 1112 -3.73 19.26 16.23
CA TRP A 1112 -2.28 19.16 16.22
C TRP A 1112 -1.60 20.22 17.08
N THR A 1113 -2.18 21.42 17.19
CA THR A 1113 -1.67 22.45 18.10
C THR A 1113 -1.84 22.02 19.57
N ALA A 1114 -3.00 21.47 19.94
CA ALA A 1114 -3.22 20.93 21.28
C ALA A 1114 -2.29 19.74 21.60
N PHE A 1115 -2.10 18.84 20.62
CA PHE A 1115 -1.22 17.68 20.75
C PHE A 1115 0.25 18.09 20.90
N ALA A 1116 0.70 19.11 20.16
CA ALA A 1116 2.07 19.60 20.24
C ALA A 1116 2.39 20.29 21.57
N THR A 1117 1.40 20.94 22.20
CA THR A 1117 1.58 21.81 23.37
C THR A 1117 1.40 21.11 24.72
N GLY A 1118 0.77 19.93 24.79
CA GLY A 1118 0.74 19.18 26.06
C GLY A 1118 -0.24 18.03 26.18
N GLU A 1119 -1.16 17.83 25.24
CA GLU A 1119 -2.06 16.67 25.27
C GLU A 1119 -1.33 15.40 24.79
N ARG A 1120 -1.66 14.27 25.43
CA ARG A 1120 -0.86 13.06 25.31
C ARG A 1120 -1.29 12.19 24.16
N SER A 1121 -2.59 12.04 23.94
CA SER A 1121 -3.16 11.15 22.93
C SER A 1121 -4.20 11.85 22.07
N ALA A 1122 -4.28 11.46 20.80
CA ALA A 1122 -5.22 12.03 19.84
C ALA A 1122 -5.85 10.94 18.96
N LEU A 1123 -7.15 11.05 18.72
CA LEU A 1123 -7.87 10.31 17.69
C LEU A 1123 -8.32 11.29 16.61
N VAL A 1124 -7.80 11.12 15.41
CA VAL A 1124 -8.13 11.95 14.26
C VAL A 1124 -8.76 11.10 13.19
N ARG A 1125 -9.90 11.56 12.67
CA ARG A 1125 -10.59 10.93 11.55
C ARG A 1125 -10.59 11.90 10.38
N VAL A 1126 -10.07 11.47 9.24
CA VAL A 1126 -10.03 12.27 8.02
C VAL A 1126 -10.87 11.60 6.95
N LEU A 1127 -11.91 12.28 6.48
CA LEU A 1127 -12.69 11.85 5.33
C LEU A 1127 -11.82 11.98 4.07
N ALA A 1128 -11.52 10.83 3.47
CA ALA A 1128 -10.67 10.65 2.30
C ALA A 1128 -11.34 9.64 1.35
N PRO A 1129 -12.33 10.07 0.54
CA PRO A 1129 -13.13 9.17 -0.28
C PRO A 1129 -12.27 8.26 -1.16
N SER A 1130 -12.47 6.95 -1.03
CA SER A 1130 -11.69 5.97 -1.80
C SER A 1130 -12.28 5.80 -3.21
N TRP A 1131 -11.47 5.25 -4.12
CA TRP A 1131 -11.84 4.91 -5.50
C TRP A 1131 -12.85 3.76 -5.63
N VAL A 1132 -13.08 2.97 -4.58
CA VAL A 1132 -13.82 1.68 -4.60
C VAL A 1132 -15.36 1.89 -4.68
N SER A 1133 -15.78 2.99 -5.27
CA SER A 1133 -17.18 3.41 -5.31
C SER A 1133 -17.89 2.68 -6.42
N ARG A 1134 -18.42 1.50 -6.10
CA ARG A 1134 -19.35 0.73 -6.94
C ARG A 1134 -18.97 0.80 -8.42
N ALA A 1135 -17.90 0.09 -8.78
CA ALA A 1135 -18.05 -0.75 -9.96
C ALA A 1135 -19.17 -1.75 -9.62
N ALA A 1136 -20.44 -1.36 -9.82
CA ALA A 1136 -21.40 -2.35 -10.25
C ALA A 1136 -20.72 -3.06 -11.44
N PRO A 1137 -20.76 -4.39 -11.55
CA PRO A 1137 -20.32 -5.05 -12.77
C PRO A 1137 -21.06 -4.37 -13.94
N GLY A 1138 -20.37 -3.55 -14.75
CA GLY A 1138 -20.98 -2.77 -15.83
C GLY A 1138 -21.13 -1.24 -15.66
N GLY A 1139 -20.80 -0.64 -14.51
CA GLY A 1139 -20.92 0.83 -14.33
C GLY A 1139 -19.73 1.62 -14.91
N ALA A 1140 -20.00 2.70 -15.66
CA ALA A 1140 -18.99 3.62 -16.19
C ALA A 1140 -18.21 4.30 -15.05
N VAL A 1141 -16.87 4.33 -15.16
CA VAL A 1141 -15.98 5.03 -14.23
C VAL A 1141 -16.08 6.53 -14.52
N GLU A 1142 -16.64 7.33 -13.61
CA GLU A 1142 -16.71 8.79 -13.77
C GLU A 1142 -15.29 9.43 -13.83
N PRO A 1143 -15.12 10.57 -14.54
CA PRO A 1143 -13.84 11.23 -14.66
C PRO A 1143 -13.22 11.61 -13.32
N PHE A 1144 -11.96 11.22 -13.21
CA PHE A 1144 -11.02 11.37 -12.12
C PHE A 1144 -10.98 12.72 -11.36
N GLU A 1145 -11.20 13.85 -12.04
CA GLU A 1145 -10.74 15.19 -11.60
C GLU A 1145 -11.70 15.89 -10.65
N ASP A 1146 -12.99 15.59 -10.80
CA ASP A 1146 -14.06 16.28 -10.08
C ASP A 1146 -14.61 15.46 -8.90
N TYR A 1147 -14.36 14.14 -8.90
CA TYR A 1147 -15.11 13.21 -8.05
C TYR A 1147 -14.72 13.24 -6.57
N VAL A 1148 -13.42 13.28 -6.26
CA VAL A 1148 -12.92 13.02 -4.89
C VAL A 1148 -13.20 14.19 -3.94
N LEU A 1149 -12.93 15.43 -4.37
CA LEU A 1149 -13.16 16.62 -3.55
C LEU A 1149 -14.65 16.97 -3.49
N ASP A 1150 -15.39 16.85 -4.59
CA ASP A 1150 -16.84 17.07 -4.61
C ASP A 1150 -17.55 16.08 -3.68
N ARG A 1151 -17.18 14.79 -3.72
CA ARG A 1151 -17.75 13.80 -2.78
C ARG A 1151 -17.46 14.13 -1.32
N ALA A 1152 -16.25 14.57 -1.00
CA ALA A 1152 -15.91 15.00 0.35
C ALA A 1152 -16.74 16.23 0.78
N ARG A 1153 -16.87 17.24 -0.11
CA ARG A 1153 -17.71 18.43 0.11
C ARG A 1153 -19.16 18.06 0.34
N ARG A 1154 -19.76 17.25 -0.55
CA ARG A 1154 -21.14 16.79 -0.44
C ARG A 1154 -21.40 16.02 0.85
N ALA A 1155 -20.48 15.14 1.27
CA ALA A 1155 -20.62 14.40 2.52
C ALA A 1155 -20.60 15.33 3.76
N VAL A 1156 -19.80 16.40 3.73
CA VAL A 1156 -19.76 17.42 4.79
C VAL A 1156 -21.02 18.29 4.76
N GLU A 1157 -21.41 18.79 3.59
CA GLU A 1157 -22.60 19.63 3.39
C GLU A 1157 -23.90 18.90 3.76
N ALA A 1158 -24.00 17.63 3.37
CA ALA A 1158 -25.09 16.73 3.74
C ALA A 1158 -25.04 16.28 5.22
N ARG A 1159 -24.00 16.68 5.97
CA ARG A 1159 -23.74 16.31 7.37
C ARG A 1159 -23.62 14.80 7.59
N GLU A 1160 -23.25 14.05 6.57
CA GLU A 1160 -22.90 12.63 6.69
C GLU A 1160 -21.57 12.44 7.42
N PHE A 1161 -20.69 13.44 7.34
CA PHE A 1161 -19.43 13.51 8.08
C PHE A 1161 -19.27 14.88 8.77
N PRO A 1162 -19.43 14.97 10.11
CA PRO A 1162 -19.33 16.23 10.83
C PRO A 1162 -17.88 16.64 11.00
N LEU A 1163 -17.59 17.92 10.75
CA LEU A 1163 -16.29 18.54 11.05
C LEU A 1163 -16.28 19.10 12.47
N GLY A 1164 -15.18 18.92 13.20
CA GLY A 1164 -15.04 19.46 14.55
C GLY A 1164 -13.83 18.93 15.30
N CYS A 1165 -13.37 19.69 16.29
CA CYS A 1165 -12.28 19.32 17.19
C CYS A 1165 -12.78 19.42 18.64
N ARG A 1166 -12.36 18.49 19.49
CA ARG A 1166 -12.55 18.53 20.94
C ARG A 1166 -11.21 18.27 21.61
N THR A 1167 -10.84 19.19 22.50
CA THR A 1167 -9.63 19.16 23.33
C THR A 1167 -10.02 19.07 24.81
N ALA A 1168 -9.10 18.68 25.68
CA ALA A 1168 -9.36 18.61 27.12
C ALA A 1168 -9.52 20.01 27.75
N ALA A 1169 -8.97 21.06 27.12
CA ALA A 1169 -8.94 22.43 27.62
C ALA A 1169 -10.16 23.30 27.25
N ALA A 1170 -10.98 22.88 26.28
CA ALA A 1170 -12.14 23.67 25.82
C ALA A 1170 -13.42 23.34 26.63
N PRO A 1171 -14.08 24.33 27.27
CA PRO A 1171 -15.34 24.10 27.96
C PRO A 1171 -16.42 23.61 26.98
N SER A 1172 -17.22 22.64 27.42
CA SER A 1172 -18.28 22.00 26.66
C SER A 1172 -19.36 23.00 26.20
N THR A 1173 -19.18 23.64 25.05
CA THR A 1173 -20.31 24.13 24.27
C THR A 1173 -20.99 22.92 23.63
N PRO A 1174 -22.32 22.73 23.79
CA PRO A 1174 -23.04 21.54 23.30
C PRO A 1174 -23.08 21.38 21.79
N THR A 1175 -22.30 22.14 21.02
CA THR A 1175 -22.46 22.35 19.57
C THR A 1175 -21.29 21.81 18.74
N ALA A 1176 -20.11 21.56 19.31
CA ALA A 1176 -18.90 21.27 18.52
C ALA A 1176 -18.86 19.86 17.89
N LEU A 1177 -19.65 18.90 18.41
CA LEU A 1177 -19.82 17.55 17.88
C LEU A 1177 -21.26 17.08 18.17
N ARG A 1178 -22.28 17.83 17.73
CA ARG A 1178 -23.68 17.34 17.77
C ARG A 1178 -23.91 16.38 16.62
N VAL A 1179 -23.63 15.11 16.90
CA VAL A 1179 -24.13 13.99 16.09
C VAL A 1179 -25.50 13.69 16.66
N ASP A 1180 -26.57 13.98 15.91
CA ASP A 1180 -27.85 13.35 16.19
C ASP A 1180 -27.80 11.95 15.56
N PRO A 1181 -27.65 10.86 16.35
CA PRO A 1181 -27.63 9.52 15.79
C PRO A 1181 -28.96 9.13 15.12
N PHE A 1182 -30.04 9.90 15.33
CA PHE A 1182 -31.36 9.66 14.74
C PHE A 1182 -31.59 10.39 13.41
N SER A 1183 -30.99 11.56 13.15
CA SER A 1183 -31.24 12.32 11.90
C SER A 1183 -30.64 11.64 10.65
N ALA A 1184 -29.59 10.82 10.82
CA ALA A 1184 -29.01 10.03 9.73
C ALA A 1184 -29.91 8.86 9.27
N ARG A 1185 -30.96 8.53 10.04
CA ARG A 1185 -31.97 7.54 9.63
C ARG A 1185 -32.89 8.11 8.57
N GLU A 1186 -33.29 9.38 8.68
CA GLU A 1186 -34.25 10.03 7.78
C GLU A 1186 -33.68 10.29 6.36
N ALA A 1187 -32.40 10.62 6.25
CA ALA A 1187 -31.74 10.82 4.95
C ALA A 1187 -31.53 9.51 4.15
N ARG A 1188 -31.43 8.35 4.83
CA ARG A 1188 -31.29 7.04 4.18
C ARG A 1188 -32.59 6.27 4.00
N THR A 1189 -33.65 6.54 4.78
CA THR A 1189 -34.97 5.98 4.48
C THR A 1189 -35.48 6.46 3.12
N VAL A 1190 -35.20 7.69 2.69
CA VAL A 1190 -35.70 8.18 1.39
C VAL A 1190 -35.08 7.45 0.19
N VAL A 1191 -33.80 7.03 0.27
CA VAL A 1191 -33.13 6.28 -0.82
C VAL A 1191 -33.40 4.78 -0.72
N HIS A 1192 -33.33 4.24 0.50
CA HIS A 1192 -33.53 2.80 0.71
C HIS A 1192 -35.00 2.40 0.56
N ASP A 1193 -35.98 3.25 0.91
CA ASP A 1193 -37.40 3.00 0.69
C ASP A 1193 -37.80 3.19 -0.77
N ALA A 1194 -37.12 4.04 -1.53
CA ALA A 1194 -37.34 4.16 -2.98
C ALA A 1194 -36.81 2.93 -3.74
N GLU A 1195 -35.63 2.43 -3.36
CA GLU A 1195 -35.08 1.18 -3.89
C GLU A 1195 -35.88 -0.05 -3.43
N LEU A 1196 -36.29 -0.12 -2.15
CA LEU A 1196 -37.16 -1.19 -1.66
C LEU A 1196 -38.53 -1.14 -2.32
N ALA A 1197 -39.12 0.04 -2.52
CA ALA A 1197 -40.39 0.20 -3.23
C ALA A 1197 -40.25 -0.20 -4.70
N ALA A 1198 -39.14 0.15 -5.37
CA ALA A 1198 -38.88 -0.28 -6.74
C ALA A 1198 -38.61 -1.80 -6.84
N LEU A 1199 -37.98 -2.40 -5.83
CA LEU A 1199 -37.75 -3.84 -5.74
C LEU A 1199 -39.05 -4.59 -5.41
N GLU A 1200 -39.88 -4.05 -4.52
CA GLU A 1200 -41.20 -4.59 -4.18
C GLU A 1200 -42.17 -4.49 -5.35
N VAL A 1201 -42.13 -3.40 -6.12
CA VAL A 1201 -42.92 -3.26 -7.36
C VAL A 1201 -42.45 -4.28 -8.40
N ARG A 1202 -41.14 -4.46 -8.58
CA ARG A 1202 -40.60 -5.52 -9.46
C ARG A 1202 -40.96 -6.92 -8.99
N HIS A 1203 -40.78 -7.24 -7.72
CA HIS A 1203 -41.12 -8.55 -7.16
C HIS A 1203 -42.63 -8.82 -7.20
N ARG A 1204 -43.50 -7.82 -6.99
CA ARG A 1204 -44.95 -7.98 -7.19
C ARG A 1204 -45.29 -8.21 -8.65
N ALA A 1205 -44.63 -7.54 -9.59
CA ALA A 1205 -44.85 -7.76 -11.01
C ALA A 1205 -44.38 -9.17 -11.44
N GLU A 1206 -43.23 -9.63 -10.95
CA GLU A 1206 -42.74 -11.01 -11.16
C GLU A 1206 -43.65 -12.06 -10.52
N LEU A 1207 -44.11 -11.84 -9.28
CA LEU A 1207 -45.06 -12.73 -8.60
C LEU A 1207 -46.41 -12.78 -9.33
N ALA A 1208 -46.92 -11.65 -9.82
CA ALA A 1208 -48.14 -11.61 -10.62
C ALA A 1208 -47.97 -12.34 -11.96
N GLY A 1209 -46.80 -12.23 -12.59
CA GLY A 1209 -46.44 -12.99 -13.79
C GLY A 1209 -46.40 -14.50 -13.53
N LEU A 1210 -45.73 -14.92 -12.45
CA LEU A 1210 -45.65 -16.32 -12.02
C LEU A 1210 -47.02 -16.89 -11.60
N GLU A 1211 -47.86 -16.10 -10.95
CA GLU A 1211 -49.23 -16.52 -10.60
C GLU A 1211 -50.10 -16.71 -11.84
N THR A 1212 -49.95 -15.84 -12.85
CA THR A 1212 -50.64 -15.96 -14.14
C THR A 1212 -50.20 -17.19 -14.91
N GLU A 1213 -48.88 -17.44 -14.98
CA GLU A 1213 -48.27 -18.65 -15.55
C GLU A 1213 -48.76 -19.92 -14.83
N LEU A 1214 -48.80 -19.91 -13.48
CA LEU A 1214 -49.26 -21.03 -12.68
C LEU A 1214 -50.75 -21.31 -12.91
N ARG A 1215 -51.59 -20.27 -12.96
CA ARG A 1215 -53.02 -20.40 -13.29
C ARG A 1215 -53.23 -20.95 -14.70
N HIS A 1216 -52.43 -20.52 -15.69
CA HIS A 1216 -52.48 -21.06 -17.04
C HIS A 1216 -52.12 -22.55 -17.06
N ARG A 1217 -51.01 -22.95 -16.40
CA ARG A 1217 -50.59 -24.36 -16.31
C ARG A 1217 -51.59 -25.24 -15.56
N LEU A 1218 -52.21 -24.72 -14.50
CA LEU A 1218 -53.28 -25.41 -13.77
C LEU A 1218 -54.54 -25.55 -14.62
N ALA A 1219 -54.91 -24.51 -15.39
CA ALA A 1219 -56.03 -24.56 -16.32
C ALA A 1219 -55.79 -25.55 -17.47
N GLU A 1220 -54.58 -25.61 -18.04
CA GLU A 1220 -54.20 -26.64 -19.00
C GLU A 1220 -54.25 -28.04 -18.40
N ARG A 1221 -53.66 -28.25 -17.21
CA ARG A 1221 -53.74 -29.56 -16.54
C ARG A 1221 -55.17 -29.97 -16.23
N ALA A 1222 -56.01 -29.05 -15.78
CA ALA A 1222 -57.42 -29.30 -15.53
C ALA A 1222 -58.17 -29.64 -16.83
N ARG A 1223 -57.88 -28.93 -17.93
CA ARG A 1223 -58.45 -29.20 -19.26
C ARG A 1223 -58.01 -30.58 -19.77
N THR A 1224 -56.72 -30.92 -19.68
CA THR A 1224 -56.22 -32.24 -20.08
C THR A 1224 -56.87 -33.34 -19.25
N ARG A 1225 -57.00 -33.15 -17.93
CA ARG A 1225 -57.66 -34.14 -17.05
C ARG A 1225 -59.16 -34.26 -17.30
N LEU A 1226 -59.84 -33.16 -17.65
CA LEU A 1226 -61.24 -33.19 -18.07
C LEU A 1226 -61.42 -33.91 -19.42
N LEU A 1227 -60.48 -33.75 -20.36
CA LEU A 1227 -60.47 -34.48 -21.62
C LEU A 1227 -60.20 -35.98 -21.41
N GLU A 1228 -59.28 -36.33 -20.52
CA GLU A 1228 -59.03 -37.71 -20.11
C GLU A 1228 -60.26 -38.33 -19.43
N LEU A 1229 -60.91 -37.61 -18.51
CA LEU A 1229 -62.14 -38.06 -17.85
C LEU A 1229 -63.31 -38.18 -18.83
N ALA A 1230 -63.43 -37.26 -19.80
CA ALA A 1230 -64.45 -37.34 -20.85
C ALA A 1230 -64.21 -38.54 -21.77
N ALA A 1231 -62.96 -38.82 -22.14
CA ALA A 1231 -62.59 -40.02 -22.89
C ALA A 1231 -62.88 -41.31 -22.10
N HIS A 1232 -62.61 -41.32 -20.80
CA HIS A 1232 -62.91 -42.46 -19.92
C HIS A 1232 -64.42 -42.69 -19.78
N ARG A 1233 -65.22 -41.62 -19.67
CA ARG A 1233 -66.68 -41.69 -19.57
C ARG A 1233 -67.34 -42.11 -20.88
N SER A 1234 -66.78 -41.70 -22.02
CA SER A 1234 -67.20 -42.19 -23.34
C SER A 1234 -66.86 -43.67 -23.54
N ALA A 1235 -65.77 -44.17 -22.97
CA ALA A 1235 -65.45 -45.59 -22.95
C ALA A 1235 -66.39 -46.40 -22.03
N GLU A 1236 -66.72 -45.88 -20.83
CA GLU A 1236 -67.68 -46.53 -19.92
C GLU A 1236 -69.11 -46.57 -20.47
N ILE A 1237 -69.55 -45.55 -21.21
CA ILE A 1237 -70.87 -45.53 -21.86
C ILE A 1237 -70.94 -46.50 -23.05
N SER A 1238 -69.79 -46.83 -23.66
CA SER A 1238 -69.69 -47.86 -24.70
C SER A 1238 -69.77 -49.28 -24.13
N ASP A 1239 -69.26 -49.52 -22.92
CA ASP A 1239 -69.29 -50.84 -22.27
C ASP A 1239 -70.55 -51.10 -21.42
N GLY A 1240 -71.26 -50.05 -20.99
CA GLY A 1240 -72.44 -50.13 -20.12
C GLY A 1240 -73.77 -50.52 -20.80
N ALA A 1241 -73.79 -50.79 -22.11
CA ALA A 1241 -75.01 -51.19 -22.83
C ALA A 1241 -75.40 -52.68 -22.64
N LYS A 1242 -74.80 -53.39 -21.67
CA LYS A 1242 -75.24 -54.72 -21.24
C LYS A 1242 -75.22 -54.84 -19.72
N SER A 1243 -76.40 -55.17 -19.18
CA SER A 1243 -76.66 -55.72 -17.84
C SER A 1243 -77.28 -54.77 -16.82
N THR A 1244 -78.47 -55.18 -16.39
CA THR A 1244 -79.44 -54.56 -15.49
C THR A 1244 -79.09 -54.66 -13.99
N ASP A 1245 -79.65 -53.69 -13.25
CA ASP A 1245 -80.43 -53.83 -12.01
C ASP A 1245 -79.85 -53.46 -10.62
N ARG A 1246 -80.64 -52.60 -9.94
CA ARG A 1246 -80.88 -52.40 -8.48
C ARG A 1246 -79.85 -51.73 -7.54
N ALA A 1247 -80.25 -50.51 -7.15
CA ALA A 1247 -80.49 -49.99 -5.80
C ALA A 1247 -79.40 -50.07 -4.69
N GLU A 1248 -78.86 -48.91 -4.29
CA GLU A 1248 -79.09 -48.23 -2.99
C GLU A 1248 -78.16 -46.99 -2.83
N SER A 1249 -78.59 -46.04 -1.99
CA SER A 1249 -78.04 -44.71 -1.69
C SER A 1249 -77.19 -44.74 -0.39
N PRO A 1250 -76.57 -43.64 0.11
CA PRO A 1250 -75.50 -42.81 -0.45
C PRO A 1250 -74.28 -42.76 0.49
N ARG A 1251 -73.10 -42.33 0.01
CA ARG A 1251 -72.11 -41.60 0.85
C ARG A 1251 -71.13 -40.80 0.01
N ALA A 1252 -70.92 -39.57 0.47
CA ALA A 1252 -70.11 -38.53 -0.12
C ALA A 1252 -68.59 -38.78 -0.01
N SER A 1253 -67.86 -38.42 -1.05
CA SER A 1253 -66.76 -37.42 -1.02
C SER A 1253 -66.50 -36.91 -2.44
#